data_AF-A0A258XM43-F1
#
_entry.id   AF-A0A258XM43-F1
#
_cell.length_a   1.000
_cell.length_b   1.000
_cell.length_c   1.000
_cell.angle_alpha   90.00
_cell.angle_beta   90.00
_cell.angle_gamma   90.00
#
_symmetry.space_group_name_H-M   'P 1'
#
loop_
_entity.id
_entity.type
_entity.pdbx_description
1 polymer ?
#
loop_
_entity_poly.entity_id
_entity_poly.type
_entity_poly.pdbx_seq_one_letter_code
_entity_poly.pdbx_strand_id
1 'polypeptide(L)'
;AVVMGALSPQTRNAQVAMYQAGEVDYLVATDAVGMGLNLDVHHVAFAGLSKYDGHRQRRLTTAEMAQIAGRAGRHQRDGTFGTLAGTGGNDPAFTDDEIYAIEEHRFAPLTRLFWREADPRFDSIGTLIDDLESLPPLLQLATPPQAIDLAVLKFLAEDPEVAASVRGKASVQRFWNVCRLPDFRQQGYETHGRFVARLWQDLRHGYLGADFVAQAIAQLDNPSGDIDTLQARIAAIRSWSYIAQRPDWVLAKEEMSARARAVEARLSDALHARLTERFVNRRTTVLMRKAGADAGLLPVRLSDEGALLVDDEPIGHMEGFRFVVDPLARAEDRKLLLAAAERHLPGLLAARADALIKAAAEPKGLEFEDTAIVWQGYVVAHLERGRRLLDPRLRPDSALDRLSAPDKGRVIAALESWVEAHQASALAPLIALDHASRDPTSGPELRALLLHLVEAGGVLPREDSGLDRLDPAQRSRLKKLGVRIGSLDLFLPAALRPAAIIAWHRLARLCTKPAPLPPESMQPVVHTRLAPAGYRRLGNETLRVDLAEKLLHAAHATRTDTKARRVFLDPAIARSMNLSTAAYAALLRAGGFRVHMGRPLPERAYGPPQPPLWDWRPSRPAHTSETVPPRPATGAFAALAELVAR
;
A
#
# COMPACT_ATOMS: atom_id res chain seq x y z
N ALA A 1 -1.94 -12.57 -30.24
CA ALA A 1 -3.42 -12.39 -30.23
C ALA A 1 -4.11 -13.61 -29.62
N VAL A 2 -5.33 -13.45 -29.08
CA VAL A 2 -6.14 -14.55 -28.52
C VAL A 2 -7.53 -14.55 -29.13
N VAL A 3 -7.99 -15.68 -29.67
CA VAL A 3 -9.32 -15.83 -30.28
C VAL A 3 -10.09 -17.00 -29.64
N MET A 4 -11.21 -16.69 -28.99
CA MET A 4 -12.08 -17.71 -28.40
C MET A 4 -13.53 -17.49 -28.81
N GLY A 5 -14.35 -18.55 -28.84
CA GLY A 5 -15.78 -18.45 -29.16
C GLY A 5 -16.60 -17.53 -28.23
N ALA A 6 -16.10 -17.28 -27.02
CA ALA A 6 -16.71 -16.36 -26.06
C ALA A 6 -16.52 -14.87 -26.42
N LEU A 7 -15.57 -14.52 -27.29
CA LEU A 7 -15.32 -13.13 -27.68
C LEU A 7 -16.35 -12.61 -28.67
N SER A 8 -16.67 -11.31 -28.59
CA SER A 8 -17.56 -10.65 -29.54
C SER A 8 -17.01 -10.76 -30.98
N PRO A 9 -17.85 -10.71 -32.02
CA PRO A 9 -17.38 -10.71 -33.42
C PRO A 9 -16.39 -9.58 -33.71
N GLN A 10 -16.62 -8.39 -33.15
CA GLN A 10 -15.74 -7.23 -33.31
C GLN A 10 -14.37 -7.47 -32.68
N THR A 11 -14.34 -7.93 -31.42
CA THR A 11 -13.09 -8.25 -30.72
C THR A 11 -12.33 -9.37 -31.44
N ARG A 12 -13.01 -10.41 -31.94
CA ARG A 12 -12.38 -11.47 -32.74
C ARG A 12 -11.73 -10.92 -34.02
N ASN A 13 -12.44 -10.08 -34.77
CA ASN A 13 -11.91 -9.48 -36.00
C ASN A 13 -10.71 -8.55 -35.72
N ALA A 14 -10.77 -7.76 -34.65
CA ALA A 14 -9.66 -6.89 -34.25
C ALA A 14 -8.39 -7.69 -33.89
N GLN A 15 -8.54 -8.81 -33.17
CA GLN A 15 -7.42 -9.70 -32.83
C GLN A 15 -6.79 -10.35 -34.06
N VAL A 16 -7.61 -10.72 -35.03
CA VAL A 16 -7.13 -11.25 -36.32
C VAL A 16 -6.41 -10.16 -37.11
N ALA A 17 -6.94 -8.94 -37.15
CA ALA A 17 -6.32 -7.82 -37.84
C ALA A 17 -4.94 -7.49 -37.25
N MET A 18 -4.81 -7.47 -35.91
CA MET A 18 -3.53 -7.26 -35.21
C MET A 18 -2.49 -8.33 -35.58
N TYR A 19 -2.90 -9.60 -35.64
CA TYR A 19 -2.02 -10.69 -36.08
C TYR A 19 -1.60 -10.54 -37.55
N GLN A 20 -2.55 -10.21 -38.44
CA GLN A 20 -2.28 -10.01 -39.87
C GLN A 20 -1.43 -8.76 -40.16
N ALA A 21 -1.53 -7.73 -39.32
CA ALA A 21 -0.68 -6.54 -39.40
C ALA A 21 0.76 -6.79 -38.94
N GLY A 22 1.04 -7.96 -38.35
CA GLY A 22 2.36 -8.30 -37.80
C GLY A 22 2.66 -7.61 -36.47
N GLU A 23 1.65 -7.06 -35.79
CA GLU A 23 1.82 -6.49 -34.43
C GLU A 23 2.09 -7.59 -33.39
N VAL A 24 1.70 -8.83 -33.67
CA VAL A 24 1.92 -10.01 -32.84
C VAL A 24 2.27 -11.24 -33.68
N ASP A 25 3.28 -12.00 -33.27
CA ASP A 25 3.80 -13.14 -34.04
C ASP A 25 2.96 -14.42 -33.92
N TYR A 26 2.16 -14.54 -32.85
CA TYR A 26 1.42 -15.77 -32.53
C TYR A 26 -0.06 -15.50 -32.22
N LEU A 27 -0.91 -16.42 -32.64
CA LEU A 27 -2.34 -16.45 -32.37
C LEU A 27 -2.67 -17.74 -31.58
N VAL A 28 -3.25 -17.59 -30.40
CA VAL A 28 -3.77 -18.71 -29.61
C VAL A 28 -5.29 -18.75 -29.74
N ALA A 29 -5.85 -19.89 -30.12
CA ALA A 29 -7.28 -19.98 -30.35
C ALA A 29 -7.94 -21.33 -30.03
N THR A 30 -9.26 -21.31 -29.85
CA THR A 30 -10.10 -22.52 -29.77
C THR A 30 -10.50 -23.01 -31.16
N ASP A 31 -11.09 -24.20 -31.25
CA ASP A 31 -11.62 -24.80 -32.49
C ASP A 31 -12.57 -23.88 -33.29
N ALA A 32 -13.16 -22.88 -32.65
CA ALA A 32 -13.88 -21.78 -33.27
C ALA A 32 -13.15 -21.08 -34.45
N VAL A 33 -11.83 -21.18 -34.59
CA VAL A 33 -11.11 -20.67 -35.79
C VAL A 33 -11.34 -21.51 -37.04
N GLY A 34 -11.75 -22.77 -36.88
CA GLY A 34 -12.08 -23.67 -37.98
C GLY A 34 -13.18 -23.14 -38.90
N MET A 35 -13.98 -22.15 -38.46
CA MET A 35 -15.03 -21.49 -39.24
C MET A 35 -15.12 -19.99 -38.97
N GLY A 36 -15.49 -19.19 -39.98
CA GLY A 36 -15.98 -17.82 -39.76
C GLY A 36 -14.95 -16.71 -39.50
N LEU A 37 -13.67 -16.96 -39.75
CA LEU A 37 -12.61 -15.93 -39.74
C LEU A 37 -11.71 -16.11 -40.96
N ASN A 38 -11.34 -15.00 -41.61
CA ASN A 38 -10.34 -15.00 -42.66
C ASN A 38 -8.95 -14.87 -42.02
N LEU A 39 -8.22 -15.97 -41.92
CA LEU A 39 -6.93 -16.06 -41.24
C LEU A 39 -5.82 -16.31 -42.27
N ASP A 40 -4.68 -15.63 -42.11
CA ASP A 40 -3.47 -15.91 -42.89
C ASP A 40 -2.46 -16.58 -41.95
N VAL A 41 -2.41 -17.91 -41.93
CA VAL A 41 -1.53 -18.64 -41.01
C VAL A 41 -0.63 -19.58 -41.79
N HIS A 42 0.66 -19.61 -41.46
CA HIS A 42 1.63 -20.52 -42.08
C HIS A 42 1.69 -21.89 -41.40
N HIS A 43 1.46 -21.92 -40.08
CA HIS A 43 1.55 -23.13 -39.28
C HIS A 43 0.44 -23.20 -38.23
N VAL A 44 -0.21 -24.36 -38.10
CA VAL A 44 -1.19 -24.64 -37.05
C VAL A 44 -0.65 -25.70 -36.10
N ALA A 45 -0.49 -25.32 -34.83
CA ALA A 45 -0.05 -26.23 -33.78
C ALA A 45 -1.20 -26.60 -32.83
N PHE A 46 -1.51 -27.88 -32.72
CA PHE A 46 -2.53 -28.41 -31.82
C PHE A 46 -1.98 -28.57 -30.40
N ALA A 47 -2.62 -27.91 -29.43
CA ALA A 47 -2.32 -28.08 -28.01
C ALA A 47 -2.92 -29.36 -27.40
N GLY A 48 -3.92 -29.96 -28.08
CA GLY A 48 -4.59 -31.18 -27.66
C GLY A 48 -5.46 -31.71 -28.80
N LEU A 49 -5.62 -33.03 -28.86
CA LEU A 49 -6.42 -33.73 -29.89
C LEU A 49 -7.73 -34.30 -29.33
N SER A 50 -8.11 -33.90 -28.11
CA SER A 50 -9.36 -34.30 -27.47
C SER A 50 -10.17 -33.07 -27.08
N LYS A 51 -11.50 -33.17 -27.18
CA LYS A 51 -12.43 -32.13 -26.75
C LYS A 51 -13.61 -32.71 -25.99
N TYR A 52 -14.24 -31.87 -25.17
CA TYR A 52 -15.54 -32.15 -24.58
C TYR A 52 -16.63 -31.83 -25.61
N ASP A 53 -17.49 -32.80 -25.94
CA ASP A 53 -18.59 -32.63 -26.88
C ASP A 53 -19.93 -32.27 -26.21
N GLY A 54 -19.90 -31.93 -24.90
CA GLY A 54 -21.10 -31.73 -24.08
C GLY A 54 -21.50 -32.95 -23.26
N HIS A 55 -20.94 -34.14 -23.57
CA HIS A 55 -21.23 -35.37 -22.83
C HIS A 55 -19.96 -36.06 -22.34
N ARG A 56 -18.93 -36.15 -23.18
CA ARG A 56 -17.68 -36.85 -22.85
C ARG A 56 -16.47 -36.14 -23.46
N GLN A 57 -15.31 -36.38 -22.86
CA GLN A 57 -14.03 -36.07 -23.48
C GLN A 57 -13.75 -37.14 -24.56
N ARG A 58 -13.66 -36.72 -25.82
CA ARG A 58 -13.37 -37.60 -26.96
C ARG A 58 -12.28 -37.02 -27.85
N ARG A 59 -11.57 -37.88 -28.59
CA ARG A 59 -10.66 -37.44 -29.65
C ARG A 59 -11.42 -36.67 -30.75
N LEU A 60 -10.76 -35.69 -31.36
CA LEU A 60 -11.25 -35.02 -32.55
C LEU A 60 -11.38 -36.03 -33.69
N THR A 61 -12.38 -35.84 -34.54
CA THR A 61 -12.49 -36.58 -35.80
C THR A 61 -11.51 -36.02 -36.82
N THR A 62 -11.10 -36.83 -37.80
CA THR A 62 -10.22 -36.39 -38.88
C THR A 62 -10.78 -35.18 -39.64
N ALA A 63 -12.10 -35.08 -39.79
CA ALA A 63 -12.76 -33.92 -40.40
C ALA A 63 -12.63 -32.65 -39.54
N GLU A 64 -12.79 -32.74 -38.21
CA GLU A 64 -12.57 -31.61 -37.29
C GLU A 64 -11.10 -31.18 -37.29
N MET A 65 -10.16 -32.14 -37.30
CA MET A 65 -8.73 -31.87 -37.40
C MET A 65 -8.39 -31.18 -38.73
N ALA A 66 -8.88 -31.70 -39.86
CA ALA A 66 -8.66 -31.12 -41.18
C ALA A 66 -9.23 -29.71 -41.30
N GLN A 67 -10.39 -29.44 -40.70
CA GLN A 67 -10.99 -28.11 -40.71
C GLN A 67 -10.14 -27.06 -39.97
N ILE A 68 -9.43 -27.47 -38.92
CA ILE A 68 -8.53 -26.60 -38.16
C ILE A 68 -7.17 -26.51 -38.85
N ALA A 69 -6.60 -27.65 -39.26
CA ALA A 69 -5.30 -27.72 -39.93
C ALA A 69 -5.30 -26.99 -41.28
N GLY A 70 -6.40 -27.08 -42.04
CA GLY A 70 -6.60 -26.38 -43.31
C GLY A 70 -6.73 -24.85 -43.18
N ARG A 71 -6.59 -24.29 -41.97
CA ARG A 71 -6.34 -22.85 -41.79
C ARG A 71 -4.89 -22.46 -42.05
N ALA A 72 -3.97 -23.43 -42.05
CA ALA A 72 -2.60 -23.21 -42.47
C ALA A 72 -2.51 -23.22 -44.00
N GLY A 73 -1.84 -22.23 -44.57
CA GLY A 73 -1.59 -22.11 -46.00
C GLY A 73 -2.67 -21.32 -46.75
N ARG A 74 -2.41 -21.10 -48.04
CA ARG A 74 -3.29 -20.43 -49.01
C ARG A 74 -3.17 -21.11 -50.37
N HIS A 75 -4.05 -20.77 -51.30
CA HIS A 75 -4.07 -21.34 -52.66
C HIS A 75 -2.70 -21.35 -53.38
N GLN A 76 -1.77 -20.45 -53.03
CA GLN A 76 -0.44 -20.35 -53.64
C GLN A 76 0.72 -20.65 -52.69
N ARG A 77 0.46 -21.01 -51.43
CA ARG A 77 1.51 -21.24 -50.42
C ARG A 77 1.08 -22.36 -49.49
N ASP A 78 1.87 -23.41 -49.45
CA ASP A 78 1.62 -24.54 -48.57
C ASP A 78 1.74 -24.10 -47.11
N GLY A 79 0.86 -24.65 -46.27
CA GLY A 79 0.90 -24.52 -44.83
C GLY A 79 1.40 -25.81 -44.18
N THR A 80 1.74 -25.74 -42.91
CA THR A 80 2.11 -26.92 -42.12
C THR A 80 1.22 -27.04 -40.89
N PHE A 81 1.09 -28.25 -40.35
CA PHE A 81 0.39 -28.49 -39.09
C PHE A 81 1.17 -29.48 -38.22
N GLY A 82 0.94 -29.44 -36.91
CA GLY A 82 1.62 -30.32 -35.98
C GLY A 82 1.04 -30.22 -34.57
N THR A 83 1.70 -30.83 -33.60
CA THR A 83 1.32 -30.76 -32.18
C THR A 83 2.37 -29.99 -31.37
N LEU A 84 1.96 -29.40 -30.25
CA LEU A 84 2.88 -28.74 -29.32
C LEU A 84 3.62 -29.80 -28.47
N ALA A 85 4.96 -29.75 -28.46
CA ALA A 85 5.82 -30.63 -27.67
C ALA A 85 6.18 -30.02 -26.29
N GLY A 86 6.49 -30.88 -25.31
CA GLY A 86 7.00 -30.45 -24.00
C GLY A 86 5.91 -30.10 -22.98
N THR A 87 4.70 -30.68 -23.13
CA THR A 87 3.60 -30.52 -22.16
C THR A 87 3.63 -31.53 -21.01
N GLY A 88 4.54 -32.51 -21.08
CA GLY A 88 4.81 -33.50 -20.04
C GLY A 88 3.98 -34.77 -20.20
N GLY A 89 4.66 -35.93 -20.17
CA GLY A 89 4.11 -37.29 -20.02
C GLY A 89 3.22 -37.87 -21.12
N ASN A 90 2.39 -37.05 -21.77
CA ASN A 90 1.40 -37.51 -22.75
C ASN A 90 1.19 -36.44 -23.83
N ASP A 91 2.28 -36.11 -24.54
CA ASP A 91 2.21 -35.14 -25.64
C ASP A 91 1.25 -35.66 -26.72
N PRO A 92 0.27 -34.86 -27.16
CA PRO A 92 -0.67 -35.27 -28.19
C PRO A 92 0.10 -35.57 -29.49
N ALA A 93 -0.18 -36.71 -30.11
CA ALA A 93 0.38 -37.09 -31.40
C ALA A 93 -0.75 -37.47 -32.38
N PHE A 94 -0.61 -37.04 -33.63
CA PHE A 94 -1.40 -37.56 -34.73
C PHE A 94 -0.97 -38.99 -35.05
N THR A 95 -1.89 -39.80 -35.54
CA THR A 95 -1.53 -41.08 -36.17
C THR A 95 -1.13 -40.85 -37.62
N ASP A 96 -0.33 -41.75 -38.19
CA ASP A 96 0.09 -41.67 -39.59
C ASP A 96 -1.14 -41.65 -40.53
N ASP A 97 -2.18 -42.42 -40.19
CA ASP A 97 -3.45 -42.44 -40.93
C ASP A 97 -4.18 -41.09 -40.88
N GLU A 98 -4.16 -40.39 -39.73
CA GLU A 98 -4.76 -39.06 -39.60
C GLU A 98 -4.01 -38.02 -40.44
N ILE A 99 -2.68 -38.05 -40.42
CA ILE A 99 -1.83 -37.16 -41.22
C ILE A 99 -2.11 -37.39 -42.71
N TYR A 100 -2.03 -38.64 -43.16
CA TYR A 100 -2.30 -39.03 -44.54
C TYR A 100 -3.69 -38.61 -45.00
N ALA A 101 -4.72 -38.84 -44.17
CA ALA A 101 -6.09 -38.46 -44.49
C ALA A 101 -6.28 -36.94 -44.61
N ILE A 102 -5.59 -36.14 -43.79
CA ILE A 102 -5.64 -34.67 -43.85
C ILE A 102 -4.91 -34.15 -45.09
N GLU A 103 -3.69 -34.62 -45.37
CA GLU A 103 -2.87 -34.17 -46.51
C GLU A 103 -3.52 -34.55 -47.84
N GLU A 104 -3.96 -35.79 -47.99
CA GLU A 104 -4.58 -36.31 -49.22
C GLU A 104 -6.08 -36.00 -49.35
N HIS A 105 -6.66 -35.27 -48.39
CA HIS A 105 -8.08 -34.93 -48.35
C HIS A 105 -9.01 -36.16 -48.44
N ARG A 106 -8.63 -37.26 -47.78
CA ARG A 106 -9.35 -38.54 -47.80
C ARG A 106 -10.18 -38.72 -46.54
N PHE A 107 -11.49 -38.46 -46.64
CA PHE A 107 -12.42 -38.56 -45.52
C PHE A 107 -13.48 -39.64 -45.75
N ALA A 108 -13.92 -40.26 -44.66
CA ALA A 108 -15.04 -41.20 -44.73
C ALA A 108 -16.31 -40.47 -45.20
N PRO A 109 -17.10 -41.06 -46.11
CA PRO A 109 -18.35 -40.46 -46.56
C PRO A 109 -19.34 -40.33 -45.40
N LEU A 110 -20.10 -39.24 -45.39
CA LEU A 110 -21.20 -39.05 -44.43
C LEU A 110 -22.32 -40.02 -44.76
N THR A 111 -22.51 -41.03 -43.89
CA THR A 111 -23.51 -42.08 -44.09
C THR A 111 -24.88 -41.75 -43.52
N ARG A 112 -24.94 -40.79 -42.58
CA ARG A 112 -26.18 -40.35 -41.92
C ARG A 112 -26.19 -38.85 -41.67
N LEU A 113 -27.37 -38.23 -41.75
CA LEU A 113 -27.61 -36.84 -41.35
C LEU A 113 -28.64 -36.80 -40.23
N PHE A 114 -28.46 -35.89 -39.28
CA PHE A 114 -29.48 -35.67 -38.26
C PHE A 114 -30.69 -34.95 -38.86
N TRP A 115 -31.88 -35.47 -38.57
CA TRP A 115 -33.14 -34.92 -39.06
C TRP A 115 -34.10 -34.62 -37.92
N ARG A 116 -34.83 -33.52 -38.05
CA ARG A 116 -35.90 -33.12 -37.16
C ARG A 116 -37.02 -32.52 -38.00
N GLU A 117 -38.28 -32.71 -37.60
CA GLU A 117 -39.42 -32.07 -38.25
C GLU A 117 -39.23 -30.55 -38.31
N ALA A 118 -39.34 -29.99 -39.51
CA ALA A 118 -39.12 -28.58 -39.79
C ALA A 118 -40.38 -27.74 -39.52
N ASP A 119 -41.55 -28.32 -39.76
CA ASP A 119 -42.86 -27.66 -39.67
C ASP A 119 -43.78 -28.40 -38.68
N PRO A 120 -43.46 -28.40 -37.37
CA PRO A 120 -44.26 -29.11 -36.39
C PRO A 120 -45.64 -28.45 -36.19
N ARG A 121 -46.62 -29.24 -35.76
CA ARG A 121 -47.97 -28.77 -35.47
C ARG A 121 -48.03 -28.13 -34.08
N PHE A 122 -48.86 -27.10 -33.97
CA PHE A 122 -49.01 -26.28 -32.75
C PHE A 122 -50.38 -26.43 -32.08
N ASP A 123 -51.10 -27.52 -32.34
CA ASP A 123 -52.46 -27.72 -31.82
C ASP A 123 -52.49 -27.86 -30.29
N SER A 124 -51.50 -28.55 -29.72
CA SER A 124 -51.28 -28.69 -28.29
C SER A 124 -49.79 -28.88 -27.99
N ILE A 125 -49.38 -28.72 -26.72
CA ILE A 125 -47.99 -29.00 -26.31
C ILE A 125 -47.63 -30.48 -26.58
N GLY A 126 -48.55 -31.42 -26.34
CA GLY A 126 -48.33 -32.84 -26.61
C GLY A 126 -48.07 -33.12 -28.08
N THR A 127 -48.91 -32.60 -28.97
CA THR A 127 -48.74 -32.74 -30.43
C THR A 127 -47.42 -32.16 -30.92
N LEU A 128 -47.00 -31.02 -30.36
CA LEU A 128 -45.70 -30.42 -30.68
C LEU A 128 -44.54 -31.32 -30.24
N ILE A 129 -44.59 -31.90 -29.04
CA ILE A 129 -43.55 -32.82 -28.56
C ILE A 129 -43.49 -34.05 -29.47
N ASP A 130 -44.64 -34.64 -29.83
CA ASP A 130 -44.73 -35.81 -30.70
C ASP A 130 -44.10 -35.54 -32.08
N ASP A 131 -44.41 -34.40 -32.70
CA ASP A 131 -43.84 -34.02 -34.01
C ASP A 131 -42.32 -33.79 -33.93
N LEU A 132 -41.84 -33.18 -32.83
CA LEU A 132 -40.40 -32.94 -32.61
C LEU A 132 -39.62 -34.22 -32.28
N GLU A 133 -40.28 -35.25 -31.76
CA GLU A 133 -39.72 -36.58 -31.47
C GLU A 133 -39.99 -37.60 -32.59
N SER A 134 -40.53 -37.14 -33.72
CA SER A 134 -40.82 -37.99 -34.87
C SER A 134 -39.57 -38.72 -35.37
N LEU A 135 -39.78 -39.97 -35.78
CA LEU A 135 -38.71 -40.79 -36.35
C LEU A 135 -38.38 -40.28 -37.77
N PRO A 136 -37.09 -40.27 -38.16
CA PRO A 136 -36.70 -39.85 -39.49
C PRO A 136 -37.35 -40.69 -40.59
N PRO A 137 -37.83 -40.07 -41.68
CA PRO A 137 -38.57 -40.78 -42.73
C PRO A 137 -37.68 -41.63 -43.65
N LEU A 138 -36.36 -41.43 -43.61
CA LEU A 138 -35.38 -42.11 -44.48
C LEU A 138 -34.32 -42.80 -43.63
N LEU A 139 -33.81 -43.95 -44.11
CA LEU A 139 -32.76 -44.73 -43.43
C LEU A 139 -31.41 -44.00 -43.36
N GLN A 140 -31.17 -43.05 -44.27
CA GLN A 140 -29.99 -42.17 -44.27
C GLN A 140 -30.11 -41.04 -43.25
N LEU A 141 -31.26 -40.90 -42.58
CA LEU A 141 -31.48 -39.89 -41.57
C LEU A 141 -31.47 -40.55 -40.18
N ALA A 142 -30.88 -39.87 -39.22
CA ALA A 142 -30.78 -40.31 -37.84
C ALA A 142 -31.50 -39.33 -36.92
N THR A 143 -32.08 -39.85 -35.84
CA THR A 143 -32.63 -39.01 -34.79
C THR A 143 -31.48 -38.25 -34.12
N PRO A 144 -31.57 -36.91 -34.01
CA PRO A 144 -30.56 -36.11 -33.32
C PRO A 144 -30.52 -36.45 -31.83
N PRO A 145 -29.39 -36.19 -31.15
CA PRO A 145 -29.40 -36.10 -29.70
C PRO A 145 -30.41 -35.04 -29.26
N GLN A 146 -31.02 -35.24 -28.08
CA GLN A 146 -32.09 -34.36 -27.60
C GLN A 146 -31.59 -32.91 -27.49
N ALA A 147 -32.19 -32.03 -28.30
CA ALA A 147 -31.87 -30.62 -28.29
C ALA A 147 -32.41 -29.93 -27.03
N ILE A 148 -31.71 -28.87 -26.59
CA ILE A 148 -32.04 -28.13 -25.37
C ILE A 148 -33.45 -27.56 -25.39
N ASP A 149 -33.92 -27.12 -26.57
CA ASP A 149 -35.24 -26.53 -26.76
C ASP A 149 -36.37 -27.54 -26.50
N LEU A 150 -36.21 -28.79 -26.98
CA LEU A 150 -37.13 -29.90 -26.73
C LEU A 150 -37.06 -30.35 -25.27
N ALA A 151 -35.87 -30.45 -24.68
CA ALA A 151 -35.72 -30.81 -23.28
C ALA A 151 -36.41 -29.79 -22.35
N VAL A 152 -36.24 -28.50 -22.62
CA VAL A 152 -36.93 -27.42 -21.90
C VAL A 152 -38.44 -27.47 -22.11
N LEU A 153 -38.91 -27.72 -23.34
CA LEU A 153 -40.33 -27.86 -23.63
C LEU A 153 -40.95 -29.00 -22.82
N LYS A 154 -40.32 -30.18 -22.79
CA LYS A 154 -40.79 -31.34 -22.02
C LYS A 154 -40.79 -31.05 -20.52
N PHE A 155 -39.71 -30.48 -20.00
CA PHE A 155 -39.60 -30.07 -18.59
C PHE A 155 -40.71 -29.11 -18.17
N LEU A 156 -41.01 -28.10 -19.00
CA LEU A 156 -42.07 -27.13 -18.71
C LEU A 156 -43.48 -27.66 -18.97
N ALA A 157 -43.64 -28.69 -19.79
CA ALA A 157 -44.92 -29.36 -20.01
C ALA A 157 -45.35 -30.19 -18.79
N GLU A 158 -44.40 -30.64 -17.97
CA GLU A 158 -44.66 -31.36 -16.72
C GLU A 158 -45.16 -30.43 -15.60
N ASP A 159 -44.91 -29.12 -15.69
CA ASP A 159 -45.41 -28.12 -14.74
C ASP A 159 -46.90 -27.80 -15.02
N PRO A 160 -47.83 -28.14 -14.10
CA PRO A 160 -49.25 -27.91 -14.31
C PRO A 160 -49.64 -26.45 -14.49
N GLU A 161 -48.95 -25.51 -13.84
CA GLU A 161 -49.26 -24.08 -13.95
C GLU A 161 -48.89 -23.54 -15.34
N VAL A 162 -47.71 -23.94 -15.83
CA VAL A 162 -47.24 -23.55 -17.16
C VAL A 162 -48.09 -24.20 -18.24
N ALA A 163 -48.32 -25.52 -18.16
CA ALA A 163 -49.14 -26.24 -19.13
C ALA A 163 -50.57 -25.68 -19.21
N ALA A 164 -51.20 -25.35 -18.08
CA ALA A 164 -52.54 -24.76 -18.07
C ALA A 164 -52.60 -23.36 -18.69
N SER A 165 -51.49 -22.61 -18.67
CA SER A 165 -51.39 -21.25 -19.19
C SER A 165 -51.26 -21.18 -20.73
N VAL A 166 -50.86 -22.27 -21.37
CA VAL A 166 -50.62 -22.34 -22.81
C VAL A 166 -51.83 -22.98 -23.49
N ARG A 167 -52.72 -22.16 -24.08
CA ARG A 167 -53.93 -22.66 -24.76
C ARG A 167 -54.10 -22.07 -26.15
N GLY A 168 -54.45 -22.93 -27.09
CA GLY A 168 -54.69 -22.56 -28.49
C GLY A 168 -53.41 -22.39 -29.31
N LYS A 169 -53.58 -22.51 -30.64
CA LYS A 169 -52.47 -22.62 -31.60
C LYS A 169 -51.44 -21.50 -31.50
N ALA A 170 -51.90 -20.25 -31.39
CA ALA A 170 -51.02 -19.08 -31.30
C ALA A 170 -50.19 -19.06 -30.00
N SER A 171 -50.79 -19.50 -28.89
CA SER A 171 -50.08 -19.57 -27.60
C SER A 171 -49.02 -20.66 -27.60
N VAL A 172 -49.32 -21.84 -28.16
CA VAL A 172 -48.36 -22.96 -28.27
C VAL A 172 -47.19 -22.57 -29.16
N GLN A 173 -47.46 -21.95 -30.31
CA GLN A 173 -46.41 -21.42 -31.20
C GLN A 173 -45.51 -20.39 -30.51
N ARG A 174 -46.11 -19.47 -29.75
CA ARG A 174 -45.37 -18.45 -29.02
C ARG A 174 -44.55 -19.04 -27.89
N PHE A 175 -45.14 -19.95 -27.12
CA PHE A 175 -44.44 -20.69 -26.07
C PHE A 175 -43.26 -21.48 -26.62
N TRP A 176 -43.43 -22.15 -27.77
CA TRP A 176 -42.35 -22.83 -28.47
C TRP A 176 -41.21 -21.87 -28.84
N ASN A 177 -41.52 -20.69 -29.36
CA ASN A 177 -40.51 -19.67 -29.65
C ASN A 177 -39.72 -19.26 -28.39
N VAL A 178 -40.35 -19.28 -27.22
CA VAL A 178 -39.71 -19.00 -25.93
C VAL A 178 -38.83 -20.18 -25.47
N CYS A 179 -39.28 -21.42 -25.63
CA CYS A 179 -38.47 -22.62 -25.37
C CYS A 179 -37.24 -22.74 -26.29
N ARG A 180 -37.31 -22.17 -27.50
CA ARG A 180 -36.18 -22.09 -28.44
C ARG A 180 -35.10 -21.09 -28.05
N LEU A 181 -35.25 -20.39 -26.93
CA LEU A 181 -34.22 -19.48 -26.42
C LEU A 181 -32.91 -20.25 -26.20
N PRO A 182 -31.80 -19.89 -26.88
CA PRO A 182 -30.54 -20.61 -26.71
C PRO A 182 -30.01 -20.51 -25.28
N ASP A 183 -29.53 -21.62 -24.73
CA ASP A 183 -28.83 -21.63 -23.43
C ASP A 183 -27.36 -21.21 -23.62
N PHE A 184 -27.12 -19.91 -23.73
CA PHE A 184 -25.76 -19.38 -23.79
C PHE A 184 -24.96 -19.61 -22.51
N ARG A 185 -25.62 -19.84 -21.37
CA ARG A 185 -24.99 -20.01 -20.05
C ARG A 185 -24.60 -21.46 -19.76
N GLN A 186 -25.08 -22.41 -20.58
CA GLN A 186 -24.79 -23.85 -20.46
C GLN A 186 -25.11 -24.40 -19.05
N GLN A 187 -26.22 -23.94 -18.46
CA GLN A 187 -26.63 -24.32 -17.10
C GLN A 187 -27.44 -25.62 -17.04
N GLY A 188 -27.70 -26.22 -18.21
CA GLY A 188 -28.53 -27.41 -18.36
C GLY A 188 -30.01 -27.08 -18.46
N TYR A 189 -30.78 -28.07 -18.94
CA TYR A 189 -32.18 -27.88 -19.33
C TYR A 189 -33.10 -27.50 -18.16
N GLU A 190 -32.86 -27.98 -16.94
CA GLU A 190 -33.68 -27.64 -15.77
C GLU A 190 -33.50 -26.18 -15.35
N THR A 191 -32.25 -25.74 -15.18
CA THR A 191 -31.93 -24.38 -14.73
C THR A 191 -32.32 -23.35 -15.79
N HIS A 192 -32.00 -23.63 -17.06
CA HIS A 192 -32.43 -22.80 -18.17
C HIS A 192 -33.97 -22.82 -18.31
N GLY A 193 -34.61 -23.97 -18.12
CA GLY A 193 -36.07 -24.12 -18.13
C GLY A 193 -36.77 -23.21 -17.12
N ARG A 194 -36.26 -23.11 -15.87
CA ARG A 194 -36.81 -22.17 -14.87
C ARG A 194 -36.72 -20.71 -15.31
N PHE A 195 -35.63 -20.34 -16.00
CA PHE A 195 -35.50 -18.99 -16.56
C PHE A 195 -36.50 -18.76 -17.70
N VAL A 196 -36.68 -19.74 -18.59
CA VAL A 196 -37.68 -19.72 -19.67
C VAL A 196 -39.10 -19.65 -19.10
N ALA A 197 -39.40 -20.35 -18.00
CA ALA A 197 -40.69 -20.29 -17.31
C ALA A 197 -41.00 -18.87 -16.81
N ARG A 198 -40.03 -18.23 -16.14
CA ARG A 198 -40.17 -16.84 -15.68
C ARG A 198 -40.37 -15.87 -16.84
N LEU A 199 -39.62 -16.05 -17.92
CA LEU A 199 -39.79 -15.26 -19.14
C LEU A 199 -41.18 -15.44 -19.76
N TRP A 200 -41.72 -16.66 -19.74
CA TRP A 200 -43.06 -16.96 -20.22
C TRP A 200 -44.16 -16.30 -19.38
N GLN A 201 -44.00 -16.23 -18.04
CA GLN A 201 -44.96 -15.56 -17.16
C GLN A 201 -45.19 -14.09 -17.54
N ASP A 202 -44.16 -13.41 -18.02
CA ASP A 202 -44.28 -12.03 -18.51
C ASP A 202 -44.80 -12.00 -19.97
N LEU A 203 -44.24 -12.84 -20.85
CA LEU A 203 -44.57 -12.84 -22.29
C LEU A 203 -46.00 -13.31 -22.62
N ARG A 204 -46.62 -14.14 -21.75
CA ARG A 204 -48.01 -14.60 -21.96
C ARG A 204 -49.01 -13.43 -21.97
N HIS A 205 -48.67 -12.30 -21.36
CA HIS A 205 -49.52 -11.11 -21.26
C HIS A 205 -49.27 -10.05 -22.34
N GLY A 206 -48.29 -10.26 -23.23
CA GLY A 206 -47.95 -9.28 -24.27
C GLY A 206 -46.44 -9.07 -24.35
N TYR A 207 -46.00 -7.82 -24.24
CA TYR A 207 -44.59 -7.46 -24.35
C TYR A 207 -43.91 -7.43 -22.98
N LEU A 208 -42.60 -7.66 -22.96
CA LEU A 208 -41.79 -7.35 -21.79
C LEU A 208 -41.79 -5.84 -21.57
N GLY A 209 -41.94 -5.42 -20.31
CA GLY A 209 -41.82 -4.01 -19.93
C GLY A 209 -40.46 -3.45 -20.34
N ALA A 210 -40.44 -2.28 -20.99
CA ALA A 210 -39.20 -1.66 -21.45
C ALA A 210 -38.22 -1.45 -20.28
N ASP A 211 -38.72 -1.02 -19.12
CA ASP A 211 -37.92 -0.81 -17.91
C ASP A 211 -37.29 -2.11 -17.38
N PHE A 212 -38.02 -3.23 -17.48
CA PHE A 212 -37.52 -4.53 -17.03
C PHE A 212 -36.33 -5.01 -17.87
N VAL A 213 -36.45 -4.92 -19.20
CA VAL A 213 -35.36 -5.30 -20.13
C VAL A 213 -34.17 -4.36 -19.95
N ALA A 214 -34.41 -3.06 -19.85
CA ALA A 214 -33.38 -2.05 -19.61
C ALA A 214 -32.63 -2.31 -18.30
N GLN A 215 -33.34 -2.61 -17.21
CA GLN A 215 -32.76 -2.91 -15.90
C GLN A 215 -31.94 -4.21 -15.93
N ALA A 216 -32.45 -5.27 -16.57
CA ALA A 216 -31.74 -6.53 -16.69
C ALA A 216 -30.42 -6.37 -17.49
N ILE A 217 -30.45 -5.59 -18.58
CA ILE A 217 -29.24 -5.26 -19.34
C ILE A 217 -28.27 -4.41 -18.50
N ALA A 218 -28.77 -3.41 -17.78
CA ALA A 218 -27.95 -2.54 -16.94
C ALA A 218 -27.25 -3.28 -15.80
N GLN A 219 -27.92 -4.27 -15.18
CA GLN A 219 -27.32 -5.10 -14.12
C GLN A 219 -26.12 -5.92 -14.61
N LEU A 220 -26.10 -6.27 -15.90
CA LEU A 220 -25.00 -7.02 -16.51
C LEU A 220 -23.84 -6.14 -16.99
N ASP A 221 -24.05 -4.82 -17.05
CA ASP A 221 -23.06 -3.83 -17.52
C ASP A 221 -22.04 -3.49 -16.44
N ASN A 222 -21.27 -4.50 -16.03
CA ASN A 222 -20.18 -4.36 -15.08
C ASN A 222 -18.92 -5.06 -15.63
N PRO A 223 -17.89 -4.31 -16.04
CA PRO A 223 -16.64 -4.88 -16.57
C PRO A 223 -15.69 -5.39 -15.48
N SER A 224 -16.04 -5.27 -14.20
CA SER A 224 -15.21 -5.74 -13.08
C SER A 224 -15.45 -7.21 -12.77
N GLY A 225 -14.39 -8.00 -12.66
CA GLY A 225 -14.46 -9.41 -12.29
C GLY A 225 -13.26 -10.20 -12.79
N ASP A 226 -13.21 -11.48 -12.42
CA ASP A 226 -12.30 -12.45 -13.01
C ASP A 226 -12.83 -12.95 -14.37
N ILE A 227 -12.03 -13.77 -15.06
CA ILE A 227 -12.34 -14.30 -16.39
C ILE A 227 -13.66 -15.07 -16.39
N ASP A 228 -13.90 -15.91 -15.38
CA ASP A 228 -15.09 -16.76 -15.30
C ASP A 228 -16.35 -15.93 -15.06
N THR A 229 -16.28 -14.90 -14.19
CA THR A 229 -17.38 -13.95 -13.98
C THR A 229 -17.72 -13.18 -15.25
N LEU A 230 -16.71 -12.70 -15.97
CA LEU A 230 -16.92 -11.96 -17.22
C LEU A 230 -17.52 -12.87 -18.31
N GLN A 231 -17.04 -14.11 -18.43
CA GLN A 231 -17.63 -15.09 -19.36
C GLN A 231 -19.10 -15.39 -19.03
N ALA A 232 -19.43 -15.58 -17.75
CA ALA A 232 -20.82 -15.80 -17.33
C ALA A 232 -21.73 -14.60 -17.64
N ARG A 233 -21.24 -13.36 -17.47
CA ARG A 233 -21.97 -12.14 -17.84
C ARG A 233 -22.14 -12.00 -19.35
N ILE A 234 -21.10 -12.32 -20.14
CA ILE A 234 -21.20 -12.34 -21.61
C ILE A 234 -22.23 -13.37 -22.08
N ALA A 235 -22.25 -14.56 -21.48
CA ALA A 235 -23.27 -15.55 -21.76
C ALA A 235 -24.69 -15.02 -21.42
N ALA A 236 -24.85 -14.37 -20.27
CA ALA A 236 -26.13 -13.80 -19.86
C ALA A 236 -26.59 -12.66 -20.79
N ILE A 237 -25.71 -11.74 -21.19
CA ILE A 237 -26.07 -10.63 -22.09
C ILE A 237 -26.41 -11.13 -23.50
N ARG A 238 -25.83 -12.24 -23.96
CA ARG A 238 -26.21 -12.89 -25.23
C ARG A 238 -27.65 -13.39 -25.23
N SER A 239 -28.13 -13.95 -24.12
CA SER A 239 -29.54 -14.29 -23.96
C SER A 239 -30.43 -13.04 -24.10
N TRP A 240 -30.04 -11.93 -23.47
CA TRP A 240 -30.78 -10.67 -23.59
C TRP A 240 -30.67 -10.02 -24.97
N SER A 241 -29.54 -10.17 -25.66
CA SER A 241 -29.36 -9.73 -27.05
C SER A 241 -30.29 -10.47 -28.00
N TYR A 242 -30.46 -11.79 -27.79
CA TYR A 242 -31.45 -12.58 -28.52
C TYR A 242 -32.89 -12.13 -28.21
N ILE A 243 -33.24 -12.00 -26.92
CA ILE A 243 -34.57 -11.54 -26.47
C ILE A 243 -34.89 -10.16 -27.06
N ALA A 244 -33.96 -9.21 -27.02
CA ALA A 244 -34.15 -7.86 -27.51
C ALA A 244 -34.30 -7.77 -29.04
N GLN A 245 -33.90 -8.80 -29.80
CA GLN A 245 -34.07 -8.87 -31.25
C GLN A 245 -35.41 -9.47 -31.68
N ARG A 246 -36.20 -10.03 -30.75
CA ARG A 246 -37.52 -10.60 -31.03
C ARG A 246 -38.59 -9.48 -31.07
N PRO A 247 -39.16 -9.18 -32.26
CA PRO A 247 -40.10 -8.06 -32.41
C PRO A 247 -41.42 -8.30 -31.68
N ASP A 248 -41.77 -9.55 -31.41
CA ASP A 248 -42.96 -9.97 -30.67
C ASP A 248 -42.77 -9.94 -29.15
N TRP A 249 -41.57 -9.64 -28.64
CA TRP A 249 -41.24 -9.72 -27.20
C TRP A 249 -40.91 -8.35 -26.59
N VAL A 250 -40.27 -7.46 -27.34
CA VAL A 250 -39.82 -6.14 -26.83
C VAL A 250 -40.31 -5.04 -27.77
N LEU A 251 -41.02 -4.04 -27.23
CA LEU A 251 -41.52 -2.88 -27.99
C LEU A 251 -40.38 -2.02 -28.57
N ALA A 252 -39.43 -1.62 -27.73
CA ALA A 252 -38.26 -0.82 -28.11
C ALA A 252 -37.10 -1.69 -28.62
N LYS A 253 -37.35 -2.53 -29.63
CA LYS A 253 -36.41 -3.54 -30.15
C LYS A 253 -35.04 -2.94 -30.52
N GLU A 254 -35.02 -1.89 -31.33
CA GLU A 254 -33.78 -1.31 -31.86
C GLU A 254 -32.91 -0.74 -30.75
N GLU A 255 -33.51 0.04 -29.85
CA GLU A 255 -32.84 0.63 -28.70
C GLU A 255 -32.28 -0.44 -27.76
N MET A 256 -33.11 -1.42 -27.36
CA MET A 256 -32.69 -2.48 -26.44
C MET A 256 -31.64 -3.40 -27.07
N SER A 257 -31.76 -3.70 -28.36
CA SER A 257 -30.75 -4.49 -29.08
C SER A 257 -29.43 -3.73 -29.20
N ALA A 258 -29.45 -2.42 -29.45
CA ALA A 258 -28.24 -1.60 -29.47
C ALA A 258 -27.58 -1.55 -28.10
N ARG A 259 -28.37 -1.39 -27.03
CA ARG A 259 -27.89 -1.39 -25.64
C ARG A 259 -27.25 -2.73 -25.27
N ALA A 260 -27.89 -3.85 -25.57
CA ALA A 260 -27.35 -5.18 -25.30
C ALA A 260 -26.02 -5.44 -26.05
N ARG A 261 -25.93 -5.03 -27.33
CA ARG A 261 -24.69 -5.13 -28.11
C ARG A 261 -23.55 -4.28 -27.54
N ALA A 262 -23.85 -3.07 -27.07
CA ALA A 262 -22.85 -2.19 -26.45
C ALA A 262 -22.30 -2.78 -25.14
N VAL A 263 -23.16 -3.39 -24.32
CA VAL A 263 -22.75 -4.10 -23.10
C VAL A 263 -21.90 -5.34 -23.45
N GLU A 264 -22.33 -6.14 -24.44
CA GLU A 264 -21.55 -7.31 -24.88
C GLU A 264 -20.14 -6.91 -25.37
N ALA A 265 -20.02 -5.83 -26.13
CA ALA A 265 -18.72 -5.30 -26.57
C ALA A 265 -17.84 -4.91 -25.37
N ARG A 266 -18.34 -4.10 -24.45
CA ARG A 266 -17.60 -3.69 -23.24
C ARG A 266 -17.14 -4.87 -22.39
N LEU A 267 -18.01 -5.85 -22.15
CA LEU A 267 -17.67 -7.05 -21.38
C LEU A 267 -16.63 -7.91 -22.11
N SER A 268 -16.73 -8.04 -23.44
CA SER A 268 -15.77 -8.78 -24.27
C SER A 268 -14.38 -8.13 -24.25
N ASP A 269 -14.31 -6.79 -24.28
CA ASP A 269 -13.06 -6.05 -24.21
C ASP A 269 -12.42 -6.17 -22.81
N ALA A 270 -13.23 -6.12 -21.75
CA ALA A 270 -12.76 -6.36 -20.38
C ALA A 270 -12.23 -7.79 -20.20
N LEU A 271 -12.94 -8.79 -20.73
CA LEU A 271 -12.51 -10.19 -20.73
C LEU A 271 -11.17 -10.33 -21.47
N HIS A 272 -11.01 -9.64 -22.60
CA HIS A 272 -9.77 -9.64 -23.37
C HIS A 272 -8.60 -9.07 -22.56
N ALA A 273 -8.76 -7.89 -21.94
CA ALA A 273 -7.71 -7.30 -21.11
C ALA A 273 -7.25 -8.26 -20.01
N ARG A 274 -8.19 -8.92 -19.30
CA ARG A 274 -7.88 -9.92 -18.27
C ARG A 274 -7.15 -11.16 -18.79
N LEU A 275 -7.50 -11.61 -20.00
CA LEU A 275 -6.80 -12.73 -20.62
C LEU A 275 -5.37 -12.32 -20.99
N THR A 276 -5.19 -11.14 -21.58
CA THR A 276 -3.87 -10.62 -21.95
C THR A 276 -2.97 -10.49 -20.72
N GLU A 277 -3.47 -9.88 -19.63
CA GLU A 277 -2.77 -9.84 -18.32
C GLU A 277 -2.36 -11.24 -17.84
N ARG A 278 -3.28 -12.22 -17.90
CA ARG A 278 -3.02 -13.59 -17.44
C ARG A 278 -2.02 -14.35 -18.33
N PHE A 279 -1.98 -14.10 -19.64
CA PHE A 279 -1.04 -14.77 -20.55
C PHE A 279 0.38 -14.23 -20.42
N VAL A 280 0.54 -12.93 -20.17
CA VAL A 280 1.85 -12.33 -19.84
C VAL A 280 2.39 -12.98 -18.56
N ASN A 281 1.58 -13.04 -17.50
CA ASN A 281 1.95 -13.66 -16.22
C ASN A 281 2.11 -15.20 -16.27
N ARG A 282 1.54 -15.89 -17.29
CA ARG A 282 1.65 -17.36 -17.44
C ARG A 282 2.96 -17.78 -18.13
N ARG A 283 3.51 -16.94 -19.01
CA ARG A 283 4.79 -17.20 -19.70
C ARG A 283 5.93 -17.28 -18.68
N THR A 284 5.89 -16.40 -17.68
CA THR A 284 6.68 -16.40 -16.45
C THR A 284 6.63 -17.74 -15.71
N THR A 285 5.42 -18.24 -15.44
CA THR A 285 5.22 -19.47 -14.65
C THR A 285 5.56 -20.75 -15.42
N VAL A 286 5.52 -20.74 -16.76
CA VAL A 286 5.95 -21.88 -17.59
C VAL A 286 7.47 -21.91 -17.75
N LEU A 287 8.15 -20.75 -17.82
CA LEU A 287 9.61 -20.65 -17.74
C LEU A 287 10.13 -21.18 -16.40
N MET A 288 9.46 -20.84 -15.30
CA MET A 288 9.74 -21.40 -13.96
C MET A 288 9.57 -22.93 -13.89
N ARG A 289 8.65 -23.50 -14.68
CA ARG A 289 8.35 -24.95 -14.69
C ARG A 289 9.31 -25.75 -15.57
N LYS A 290 9.90 -25.15 -16.61
CA LYS A 290 10.99 -25.75 -17.41
C LYS A 290 12.32 -25.82 -16.66
N ALA A 291 12.49 -25.02 -15.60
CA ALA A 291 13.63 -25.09 -14.67
C ALA A 291 13.52 -26.25 -13.65
N GLY A 292 12.96 -27.39 -14.04
CA GLY A 292 12.73 -28.52 -13.15
C GLY A 292 13.97 -28.99 -12.37
N ALA A 293 13.70 -29.48 -11.15
CA ALA A 293 14.60 -30.02 -10.11
C ALA A 293 15.60 -29.07 -9.44
N ASP A 294 16.11 -28.03 -10.10
CA ASP A 294 17.06 -27.10 -9.50
C ASP A 294 16.59 -25.63 -9.59
N ALA A 295 15.62 -25.29 -8.74
CA ALA A 295 15.23 -23.90 -8.47
C ALA A 295 16.40 -23.04 -7.91
N GLY A 296 17.55 -23.65 -7.61
CA GLY A 296 18.77 -22.99 -7.17
C GLY A 296 19.65 -22.42 -8.29
N LEU A 297 19.39 -22.75 -9.56
CA LEU A 297 20.17 -22.26 -10.71
C LEU A 297 19.63 -20.96 -11.31
N LEU A 298 18.48 -20.49 -10.84
CA LEU A 298 17.86 -19.25 -11.31
C LEU A 298 18.65 -18.04 -10.76
N PRO A 299 19.20 -17.16 -11.62
CA PRO A 299 19.93 -15.98 -11.17
C PRO A 299 18.94 -14.97 -10.59
N VAL A 300 19.05 -14.74 -9.28
CA VAL A 300 18.27 -13.71 -8.57
C VAL A 300 19.10 -12.43 -8.54
N ARG A 301 18.54 -11.31 -9.01
CA ARG A 301 19.17 -10.00 -8.96
C ARG A 301 18.27 -9.01 -8.24
N LEU A 302 18.86 -8.02 -7.59
CA LEU A 302 18.13 -6.86 -7.10
C LEU A 302 18.15 -5.80 -8.21
N SER A 303 16.99 -5.25 -8.59
CA SER A 303 16.93 -4.07 -9.46
C SER A 303 17.35 -2.82 -8.70
N ASP A 304 17.70 -1.77 -9.44
CA ASP A 304 18.01 -0.43 -8.88
C ASP A 304 16.83 0.18 -8.12
N GLU A 305 15.61 -0.29 -8.39
CA GLU A 305 14.35 0.14 -7.74
C GLU A 305 14.00 -0.70 -6.50
N GLY A 306 14.85 -1.66 -6.11
CA GLY A 306 14.64 -2.52 -4.94
C GLY A 306 13.71 -3.72 -5.17
N ALA A 307 13.33 -3.99 -6.41
CA ALA A 307 12.59 -5.19 -6.79
C ALA A 307 13.55 -6.39 -6.87
N LEU A 308 13.13 -7.53 -6.33
CA LEU A 308 13.85 -8.79 -6.42
C LEU A 308 13.42 -9.47 -7.72
N LEU A 309 14.34 -9.50 -8.68
CA LEU A 309 14.14 -10.07 -10.00
C LEU A 309 14.69 -11.49 -10.04
N VAL A 310 13.97 -12.40 -10.69
CA VAL A 310 14.54 -13.67 -11.19
C VAL A 310 14.38 -13.66 -12.69
N ASP A 311 15.48 -13.82 -13.42
CA ASP A 311 15.51 -13.73 -14.89
C ASP A 311 14.75 -12.50 -15.43
N ASP A 312 15.01 -11.33 -14.80
CA ASP A 312 14.47 -10.01 -15.13
C ASP A 312 12.95 -9.78 -14.84
N GLU A 313 12.34 -10.62 -14.00
CA GLU A 313 10.93 -10.46 -13.58
C GLU A 313 10.74 -10.25 -12.06
N PRO A 314 9.95 -9.26 -11.61
CA PRO A 314 9.81 -8.93 -10.19
C PRO A 314 8.93 -9.95 -9.45
N ILE A 315 9.53 -10.60 -8.44
CA ILE A 315 8.84 -11.57 -7.56
C ILE A 315 8.33 -10.91 -6.27
N GLY A 316 8.89 -9.74 -5.97
CA GLY A 316 8.62 -8.99 -4.76
C GLY A 316 9.65 -7.89 -4.64
N HIS A 317 9.68 -7.23 -3.51
CA HIS A 317 10.62 -6.14 -3.24
C HIS A 317 11.24 -6.28 -1.86
N MET A 318 12.40 -5.65 -1.71
CA MET A 318 13.12 -5.59 -0.44
C MET A 318 12.77 -4.28 0.27
N GLU A 319 12.10 -4.39 1.41
CA GLU A 319 11.88 -3.29 2.34
C GLU A 319 12.94 -3.36 3.45
N GLY A 320 14.01 -2.56 3.33
CA GLY A 320 15.15 -2.63 4.24
C GLY A 320 15.81 -4.01 4.19
N PHE A 321 15.67 -4.81 5.25
CA PHE A 321 16.18 -6.20 5.32
C PHE A 321 15.05 -7.25 5.28
N ARG A 322 13.82 -6.84 4.97
CA ARG A 322 12.66 -7.73 4.83
C ARG A 322 12.32 -7.95 3.36
N PHE A 323 12.13 -9.21 3.02
CA PHE A 323 11.60 -9.59 1.72
C PHE A 323 10.07 -9.62 1.76
N VAL A 324 9.43 -8.83 0.90
CA VAL A 324 7.98 -8.77 0.74
C VAL A 324 7.62 -9.37 -0.61
N VAL A 325 6.79 -10.41 -0.59
CA VAL A 325 6.33 -11.09 -1.81
C VAL A 325 5.14 -10.34 -2.39
N ASP A 326 5.08 -10.25 -3.71
CA ASP A 326 3.93 -9.66 -4.41
C ASP A 326 2.60 -10.35 -3.99
N PRO A 327 1.59 -9.60 -3.54
CA PRO A 327 0.29 -10.14 -3.12
C PRO A 327 -0.52 -10.79 -4.25
N LEU A 328 -0.17 -10.59 -5.52
CA LEU A 328 -0.88 -11.17 -6.68
C LEU A 328 -0.40 -12.59 -7.05
N ALA A 329 0.65 -13.11 -6.41
CA ALA A 329 1.18 -14.45 -6.68
C ALA A 329 0.29 -15.58 -6.12
N ARG A 330 0.08 -16.66 -6.89
CA ARG A 330 -0.70 -17.83 -6.47
C ARG A 330 -0.01 -18.57 -5.31
N ALA A 331 -0.80 -19.20 -4.45
CA ALA A 331 -0.29 -19.86 -3.22
C ALA A 331 0.75 -20.98 -3.47
N GLU A 332 0.64 -21.70 -4.58
CA GLU A 332 1.63 -22.74 -4.96
C GLU A 332 2.95 -22.14 -5.45
N ASP A 333 2.88 -21.08 -6.27
CA ASP A 333 4.04 -20.35 -6.78
C ASP A 333 4.79 -19.63 -5.64
N ARG A 334 4.04 -19.13 -4.64
CA ARG A 334 4.59 -18.44 -3.46
C ARG A 334 5.58 -19.30 -2.68
N LYS A 335 5.32 -20.60 -2.51
CA LYS A 335 6.20 -21.50 -1.75
C LYS A 335 7.51 -21.79 -2.47
N LEU A 336 7.46 -21.92 -3.80
CA LEU A 336 8.62 -22.19 -4.64
C LEU A 336 9.49 -20.93 -4.79
N LEU A 337 8.86 -19.76 -4.97
CA LEU A 337 9.52 -18.47 -5.02
C LEU A 337 10.16 -18.09 -3.69
N LEU A 338 9.51 -18.39 -2.56
CA LEU A 338 10.13 -18.24 -1.24
C LEU A 338 11.33 -19.16 -1.06
N ALA A 339 11.26 -20.43 -1.49
CA ALA A 339 12.37 -21.36 -1.38
C ALA A 339 13.57 -20.97 -2.28
N ALA A 340 13.32 -20.46 -3.48
CA ALA A 340 14.35 -19.94 -4.38
C ALA A 340 14.98 -18.65 -3.82
N ALA A 341 14.15 -17.73 -3.32
CA ALA A 341 14.61 -16.51 -2.67
C ALA A 341 15.44 -16.83 -1.42
N GLU A 342 14.99 -17.72 -0.52
CA GLU A 342 15.68 -18.08 0.72
C GLU A 342 17.10 -18.63 0.52
N ARG A 343 17.41 -19.28 -0.62
CA ARG A 343 18.77 -19.77 -0.92
C ARG A 343 19.74 -18.67 -1.36
N HIS A 344 19.25 -17.63 -2.05
CA HIS A 344 20.08 -16.53 -2.56
C HIS A 344 20.00 -15.26 -1.69
N LEU A 345 19.01 -15.18 -0.81
CA LEU A 345 18.79 -14.08 0.13
C LEU A 345 19.99 -13.82 1.05
N PRO A 346 20.73 -14.82 1.59
CA PRO A 346 21.89 -14.55 2.42
C PRO A 346 22.97 -13.72 1.72
N GLY A 347 23.22 -13.97 0.43
CA GLY A 347 24.20 -13.21 -0.37
C GLY A 347 23.75 -11.77 -0.62
N LEU A 348 22.47 -11.57 -0.94
CA LEU A 348 21.89 -10.22 -1.13
C LEU A 348 21.85 -9.43 0.19
N LEU A 349 21.50 -10.08 1.29
CA LEU A 349 21.51 -9.46 2.62
C LEU A 349 22.94 -9.11 3.07
N ALA A 350 23.95 -9.93 2.75
CA ALA A 350 25.35 -9.63 3.02
C ALA A 350 25.83 -8.40 2.22
N ALA A 351 25.54 -8.34 0.92
CA ALA A 351 25.86 -7.18 0.09
C ALA A 351 25.17 -5.89 0.60
N ARG A 352 23.91 -6.01 1.05
CA ARG A 352 23.16 -4.89 1.64
C ARG A 352 23.70 -4.50 3.02
N ALA A 353 24.17 -5.46 3.82
CA ALA A 353 24.87 -5.19 5.08
C ALA A 353 26.18 -4.44 4.85
N ASP A 354 26.97 -4.81 3.85
CA ASP A 354 28.18 -4.07 3.46
C ASP A 354 27.86 -2.65 2.99
N ALA A 355 26.77 -2.46 2.23
CA ALA A 355 26.29 -1.14 1.83
C ALA A 355 25.86 -0.28 3.04
N LEU A 356 25.17 -0.87 4.02
CA LEU A 356 24.81 -0.19 5.26
C LEU A 356 26.04 0.18 6.09
N ILE A 357 27.04 -0.71 6.20
CA ILE A 357 28.30 -0.44 6.91
C ILE A 357 29.04 0.71 6.22
N LYS A 358 29.08 0.73 4.88
CA LYS A 358 29.69 1.83 4.13
C LYS A 358 28.96 3.15 4.35
N ALA A 359 27.62 3.13 4.33
CA ALA A 359 26.82 4.31 4.63
C ALA A 359 27.03 4.80 6.08
N ALA A 360 27.16 3.89 7.04
CA ALA A 360 27.46 4.22 8.44
C ALA A 360 28.86 4.82 8.63
N ALA A 361 29.80 4.61 7.71
CA ALA A 361 31.09 5.28 7.72
C ALA A 361 31.00 6.75 7.28
N GLU A 362 29.93 7.14 6.58
CA GLU A 362 29.71 8.50 6.10
C GLU A 362 28.84 9.31 7.09
N PRO A 363 29.20 10.56 7.42
CA PRO A 363 28.45 11.36 8.39
C PRO A 363 26.97 11.58 8.05
N LYS A 364 26.62 11.53 6.76
CA LYS A 364 25.26 11.73 6.22
C LYS A 364 24.66 10.47 5.60
N GLY A 365 25.30 9.31 5.75
CA GLY A 365 24.79 8.07 5.15
C GLY A 365 23.58 7.48 5.89
N LEU A 366 23.36 7.91 7.14
CA LEU A 366 22.22 7.52 7.97
C LEU A 366 21.55 8.78 8.53
N GLU A 367 20.27 8.64 8.86
CA GLU A 367 19.46 9.71 9.41
C GLU A 367 18.79 9.26 10.72
N PHE A 368 18.46 10.24 11.56
CA PHE A 368 17.65 10.00 12.75
C PHE A 368 16.23 10.45 12.50
N GLU A 369 15.28 9.54 12.64
CA GLU A 369 13.85 9.84 12.74
C GLU A 369 13.45 9.66 14.21
N ASP A 370 13.41 10.77 14.95
CA ASP A 370 13.28 10.76 16.41
C ASP A 370 14.32 9.85 17.08
N THR A 371 13.93 8.72 17.68
CA THR A 371 14.81 7.74 18.33
C THR A 371 15.17 6.55 17.42
N ALA A 372 14.64 6.50 16.20
CA ALA A 372 14.98 5.50 15.19
C ALA A 372 16.16 5.96 14.34
N ILE A 373 16.99 5.00 13.93
CA ILE A 373 18.05 5.18 12.93
C ILE A 373 17.49 4.65 11.61
N VAL A 374 17.51 5.50 10.59
CA VAL A 374 16.90 5.25 9.28
C VAL A 374 17.98 5.24 8.21
N TRP A 375 17.91 4.24 7.33
CA TRP A 375 18.75 4.11 6.15
C TRP A 375 17.87 3.92 4.93
N GLN A 376 17.97 4.81 3.95
CA GLN A 376 17.15 4.80 2.72
C GLN A 376 15.63 4.73 3.02
N GLY A 377 15.17 5.43 4.06
CA GLY A 377 13.76 5.41 4.48
C GLY A 377 13.33 4.21 5.33
N TYR A 378 14.22 3.25 5.60
CA TYR A 378 13.92 2.07 6.42
C TYR A 378 14.61 2.13 7.79
N VAL A 379 13.86 1.79 8.85
CA VAL A 379 14.40 1.72 10.21
C VAL A 379 15.34 0.52 10.33
N VAL A 380 16.58 0.77 10.77
CA VAL A 380 17.61 -0.25 10.99
C VAL A 380 17.90 -0.51 12.46
N ALA A 381 17.67 0.48 13.32
CA ALA A 381 17.84 0.34 14.77
C ALA A 381 17.04 1.41 15.52
N HIS A 382 16.84 1.18 16.82
CA HIS A 382 16.28 2.14 17.76
C HIS A 382 17.26 2.41 18.89
N LEU A 383 17.27 3.66 19.36
CA LEU A 383 17.92 4.02 20.61
C LEU A 383 16.99 3.70 21.78
N GLU A 384 17.54 3.02 22.78
CA GLU A 384 16.89 2.73 24.05
C GLU A 384 17.62 3.36 25.21
N ARG A 385 16.93 3.44 26.35
CA ARG A 385 17.50 3.94 27.59
C ARG A 385 18.71 3.08 27.98
N GLY A 386 19.89 3.69 27.98
CA GLY A 386 21.09 3.09 28.53
C GLY A 386 21.28 3.42 30.01
N ARG A 387 22.50 3.20 30.51
CA ARG A 387 22.83 3.44 31.93
C ARG A 387 22.87 4.92 32.28
N ARG A 388 23.16 5.78 31.30
CA ARG A 388 23.26 7.24 31.44
C ARG A 388 22.56 7.92 30.27
N LEU A 389 22.29 9.21 30.40
CA LEU A 389 21.62 9.99 29.38
C LEU A 389 22.40 10.04 28.05
N LEU A 390 23.71 10.28 28.11
CA LEU A 390 24.59 10.40 26.94
C LEU A 390 25.17 9.05 26.47
N ASP A 391 24.66 7.94 27.00
CA ASP A 391 25.14 6.58 26.68
C ASP A 391 23.92 5.69 26.39
N PRO A 392 23.22 5.92 25.26
CA PRO A 392 22.05 5.14 24.90
C PRO A 392 22.44 3.73 24.47
N ARG A 393 21.54 2.77 24.71
CA ARG A 393 21.71 1.41 24.20
C ARG A 393 21.15 1.34 22.77
N LEU A 394 21.89 0.73 21.85
CA LEU A 394 21.38 0.44 20.52
C LEU A 394 20.59 -0.88 20.53
N ARG A 395 19.34 -0.85 20.07
CA ARG A 395 18.56 -2.06 19.77
C ARG A 395 18.41 -2.20 18.24
N PRO A 396 19.02 -3.22 17.61
CA PRO A 396 18.84 -3.47 16.19
C PRO A 396 17.39 -3.80 15.85
N ASP A 397 16.92 -3.44 14.65
CA ASP A 397 15.60 -3.86 14.16
C ASP A 397 15.54 -5.38 13.98
N SER A 398 14.37 -5.98 14.19
CA SER A 398 14.18 -7.43 14.01
C SER A 398 14.38 -7.89 12.56
N ALA A 399 14.31 -6.99 11.58
CA ALA A 399 14.67 -7.28 10.19
C ALA A 399 16.13 -7.75 10.06
N LEU A 400 17.02 -7.29 10.95
CA LEU A 400 18.44 -7.68 10.96
C LEU A 400 18.66 -9.08 11.54
N ASP A 401 17.66 -9.74 12.14
CA ASP A 401 17.78 -11.11 12.66
C ASP A 401 17.98 -12.15 11.55
N ARG A 402 17.65 -11.79 10.30
CA ARG A 402 17.87 -12.64 9.11
C ARG A 402 19.31 -12.65 8.62
N LEU A 403 20.15 -11.73 9.11
CA LEU A 403 21.57 -11.70 8.76
C LEU A 403 22.32 -12.85 9.45
N SER A 404 23.43 -13.25 8.83
CA SER A 404 24.38 -14.16 9.49
C SER A 404 24.90 -13.52 10.80
N ALA A 405 25.20 -14.32 11.81
CA ALA A 405 25.76 -13.83 13.07
C ALA A 405 27.00 -12.89 12.88
N PRO A 406 27.98 -13.20 11.99
CA PRO A 406 29.11 -12.31 11.76
C PRO A 406 28.70 -10.99 11.07
N ASP A 407 27.82 -11.03 10.07
CA ASP A 407 27.39 -9.80 9.37
C ASP A 407 26.55 -8.90 10.28
N LYS A 408 25.67 -9.49 11.09
CA LYS A 408 24.90 -8.76 12.11
C LYS A 408 25.83 -8.07 13.11
N GLY A 409 26.88 -8.76 13.57
CA GLY A 409 27.87 -8.16 14.48
C GLY A 409 28.60 -6.97 13.85
N ARG A 410 29.01 -7.09 12.58
CA ARG A 410 29.65 -6.00 11.82
C ARG A 410 28.72 -4.79 11.64
N VAL A 411 27.46 -5.02 11.30
CA VAL A 411 26.45 -3.95 11.14
C VAL A 411 26.20 -3.24 12.47
N ILE A 412 26.03 -3.99 13.57
CA ILE A 412 25.80 -3.39 14.90
C ILE A 412 27.00 -2.52 15.30
N ALA A 413 28.23 -3.02 15.16
CA ALA A 413 29.43 -2.25 15.47
C ALA A 413 29.55 -0.96 14.63
N ALA A 414 29.18 -1.01 13.35
CA ALA A 414 29.15 0.15 12.47
C ALA A 414 28.09 1.18 12.89
N LEU A 415 26.88 0.73 13.25
CA LEU A 415 25.82 1.59 13.74
C LEU A 415 26.19 2.24 15.09
N GLU A 416 26.78 1.47 16.01
CA GLU A 416 27.29 1.99 17.28
C GLU A 416 28.35 3.07 17.06
N SER A 417 29.33 2.80 16.18
CA SER A 417 30.38 3.77 15.82
C SER A 417 29.82 5.05 15.18
N TRP A 418 28.81 4.92 14.31
CA TRP A 418 28.15 6.07 13.70
C TRP A 418 27.39 6.91 14.73
N VAL A 419 26.66 6.26 15.64
CA VAL A 419 25.96 6.94 16.74
C VAL A 419 26.95 7.68 17.62
N GLU A 420 28.07 7.04 17.99
CA GLU A 420 29.11 7.65 18.80
C GLU A 420 29.73 8.87 18.10
N ALA A 421 30.07 8.76 16.81
CA ALA A 421 30.64 9.87 16.04
C ALA A 421 29.66 11.05 15.92
N HIS A 422 28.38 10.77 15.67
CA HIS A 422 27.35 11.81 15.56
C HIS A 422 27.11 12.51 16.90
N GLN A 423 27.06 11.75 18.00
CA GLN A 423 26.98 12.31 19.35
C GLN A 423 28.23 13.11 19.72
N ALA A 424 29.43 12.60 19.42
CA ALA A 424 30.68 13.31 19.66
C ALA A 424 30.73 14.67 18.94
N SER A 425 30.18 14.76 17.73
CA SER A 425 30.10 16.02 16.97
C SER A 425 29.09 17.01 17.56
N ALA A 426 27.86 16.57 17.82
CA ALA A 426 26.77 17.45 18.25
C ALA A 426 26.78 17.76 19.75
N LEU A 427 27.17 16.77 20.57
CA LEU A 427 27.10 16.80 22.03
C LEU A 427 28.48 16.91 22.70
N ALA A 428 29.56 17.13 21.94
CA ALA A 428 30.92 17.33 22.47
C ALA A 428 30.98 18.18 23.75
N PRO A 429 30.31 19.35 23.83
CA PRO A 429 30.32 20.18 25.03
C PRO A 429 29.66 19.49 26.25
N LEU A 430 28.55 18.77 26.05
CA LEU A 430 27.85 18.04 27.11
C LEU A 430 28.60 16.77 27.52
N ILE A 431 29.24 16.09 26.57
CA ILE A 431 30.14 14.96 26.82
C ILE A 431 31.32 15.41 27.69
N ALA A 432 31.89 16.59 27.45
CA ALA A 432 32.94 17.15 28.30
C ALA A 432 32.46 17.41 29.75
N LEU A 433 31.22 17.90 29.93
CA LEU A 433 30.62 18.05 31.26
C LEU A 433 30.41 16.69 31.94
N ASP A 434 29.91 15.70 31.20
CA ASP A 434 29.69 14.36 31.73
C ASP A 434 31.00 13.65 32.08
N HIS A 435 32.09 13.84 31.32
CA HIS A 435 33.41 13.36 31.73
C HIS A 435 33.90 14.07 33.00
N ALA A 436 33.76 15.39 33.08
CA ALA A 436 34.15 16.16 34.26
C ALA A 436 33.33 15.83 35.51
N SER A 437 32.08 15.36 35.35
CA SER A 437 31.22 14.88 36.44
C SER A 437 31.69 13.54 37.02
N ARG A 438 32.53 12.80 36.29
CA ARG A 438 33.13 11.52 36.71
C ARG A 438 34.47 11.70 37.41
N ASP A 439 35.15 12.82 37.17
CA ASP A 439 36.45 13.12 37.78
C ASP A 439 36.31 13.25 39.31
N PRO A 440 36.90 12.35 40.11
CA PRO A 440 36.84 12.41 41.57
C PRO A 440 37.42 13.72 42.13
N THR A 441 38.34 14.36 41.41
CA THR A 441 39.00 15.61 41.85
C THR A 441 38.11 16.85 41.72
N SER A 442 36.94 16.73 41.06
CA SER A 442 35.98 17.83 40.91
C SER A 442 35.21 18.16 42.20
N GLY A 443 35.20 17.25 43.18
CA GLY A 443 34.38 17.36 44.39
C GLY A 443 32.89 17.02 44.16
N PRO A 444 32.15 16.58 45.20
CA PRO A 444 30.80 16.07 45.04
C PRO A 444 29.78 17.13 44.56
N GLU A 445 29.93 18.39 44.99
CA GLU A 445 29.02 19.49 44.63
C GLU A 445 29.10 19.85 43.15
N LEU A 446 30.32 19.98 42.61
CA LEU A 446 30.50 20.27 41.20
C LEU A 446 30.02 19.10 40.33
N ARG A 447 30.28 17.86 40.74
CA ARG A 447 29.82 16.68 40.01
C ARG A 447 28.30 16.61 39.93
N ALA A 448 27.60 16.88 41.03
CA ALA A 448 26.14 16.94 41.05
C ALA A 448 25.59 18.04 40.12
N LEU A 449 26.18 19.24 40.17
CA LEU A 449 25.77 20.34 39.27
C LEU A 449 26.00 19.99 37.79
N LEU A 450 27.13 19.37 37.46
CA LEU A 450 27.44 18.96 36.09
C LEU A 450 26.45 17.89 35.58
N LEU A 451 26.07 16.92 36.42
CA LEU A 451 25.04 15.94 36.08
C LEU A 451 23.69 16.61 35.79
N HIS A 452 23.24 17.52 36.66
CA HIS A 452 22.00 18.26 36.44
C HIS A 452 22.05 19.13 35.17
N LEU A 453 23.20 19.75 34.87
CA LEU A 453 23.39 20.49 33.63
C LEU A 453 23.28 19.59 32.40
N VAL A 454 23.87 18.39 32.43
CA VAL A 454 23.76 17.41 31.34
C VAL A 454 22.30 16.93 31.20
N GLU A 455 21.64 16.64 32.31
CA GLU A 455 20.23 16.23 32.34
C GLU A 455 19.26 17.29 31.83
N ALA A 456 19.61 18.57 31.96
CA ALA A 456 18.80 19.70 31.50
C ALA A 456 19.21 20.26 30.12
N GLY A 457 20.14 19.60 29.41
CA GLY A 457 20.54 20.02 28.06
C GLY A 457 21.48 21.21 28.02
N GLY A 458 22.19 21.45 29.13
CA GLY A 458 23.17 22.52 29.27
C GLY A 458 22.56 23.84 29.72
N VAL A 459 21.31 23.88 30.18
CA VAL A 459 20.66 25.07 30.74
C VAL A 459 19.99 24.72 32.05
N LEU A 460 20.36 25.41 33.12
CA LEU A 460 19.78 25.23 34.44
C LEU A 460 19.44 26.60 35.05
N PRO A 461 18.28 26.79 35.68
CA PRO A 461 18.02 27.99 36.47
C PRO A 461 19.11 28.18 37.53
N ARG A 462 19.48 29.43 37.79
CA ARG A 462 20.48 29.75 38.82
C ARG A 462 19.95 29.46 40.21
N GLU A 463 18.67 29.73 40.43
CA GLU A 463 17.93 29.31 41.62
C GLU A 463 18.00 27.78 41.76
N ASP A 464 18.27 27.30 42.97
CA ASP A 464 18.35 25.88 43.33
C ASP A 464 19.41 25.03 42.59
N SER A 465 20.28 25.66 41.79
CA SER A 465 21.40 24.98 41.11
C SER A 465 22.47 24.42 42.05
N GLY A 466 22.54 24.91 43.29
CA GLY A 466 23.64 24.59 44.22
C GLY A 466 24.94 25.34 43.94
N LEU A 467 24.94 26.35 43.04
CA LEU A 467 26.10 27.19 42.73
C LEU A 467 26.73 27.87 43.97
N ASP A 468 25.92 28.15 44.99
CA ASP A 468 26.36 28.78 46.24
C ASP A 468 27.23 27.86 47.11
N ARG A 469 27.14 26.54 46.91
CA ARG A 469 27.94 25.53 47.62
C ARG A 469 29.31 25.30 46.99
N LEU A 470 29.56 25.83 45.80
CA LEU A 470 30.83 25.64 45.09
C LEU A 470 31.91 26.58 45.62
N ASP A 471 33.10 26.03 45.82
CA ASP A 471 34.29 26.79 46.17
C ASP A 471 34.83 27.61 44.95
N PRO A 472 35.78 28.55 45.16
CA PRO A 472 36.35 29.34 44.08
C PRO A 472 37.07 28.52 42.99
N ALA A 473 37.69 27.39 43.34
CA ALA A 473 38.43 26.53 42.41
C ALA A 473 37.47 25.75 41.51
N GLN A 474 36.39 25.20 42.06
CA GLN A 474 35.29 24.54 41.36
C GLN A 474 34.57 25.52 40.42
N ARG A 475 34.33 26.77 40.86
CA ARG A 475 33.76 27.83 39.99
C ARG A 475 34.68 28.17 38.81
N SER A 476 35.99 28.20 39.04
CA SER A 476 36.98 28.39 37.96
C SER A 476 36.97 27.22 36.97
N ARG A 477 36.89 25.97 37.48
CA ARG A 477 36.77 24.75 36.65
C ARG A 477 35.48 24.76 35.83
N LEU A 478 34.34 25.14 36.41
CA LEU A 478 33.06 25.27 35.72
C LEU A 478 33.14 26.25 34.53
N LYS A 479 33.81 27.40 34.72
CA LYS A 479 34.05 28.37 33.64
C LYS A 479 34.99 27.83 32.56
N LYS A 480 36.04 27.07 32.93
CA LYS A 480 36.95 26.41 31.98
C LYS A 480 36.24 25.38 31.11
N LEU A 481 35.20 24.73 31.63
CA LEU A 481 34.32 23.83 30.88
C LEU A 481 33.35 24.56 29.94
N GLY A 482 33.39 25.90 29.89
CA GLY A 482 32.60 26.71 28.96
C GLY A 482 31.21 27.10 29.47
N VAL A 483 30.84 26.72 30.71
CA VAL A 483 29.57 27.10 31.32
C VAL A 483 29.59 28.58 31.72
N ARG A 484 28.62 29.35 31.24
CA ARG A 484 28.39 30.73 31.64
C ARG A 484 27.50 30.78 32.86
N ILE A 485 28.00 31.46 33.89
CA ILE A 485 27.24 31.77 35.10
C ILE A 485 26.51 33.09 34.85
N GLY A 486 25.27 33.01 34.38
CA GLY A 486 24.43 34.17 34.12
C GLY A 486 23.75 34.72 35.37
N SER A 487 22.97 35.77 35.15
CA SER A 487 22.17 36.44 36.19
C SER A 487 21.01 35.56 36.65
N LEU A 488 20.35 34.87 35.72
CA LEU A 488 19.18 34.01 36.00
C LEU A 488 19.41 32.53 35.73
N ASP A 489 20.37 32.19 34.86
CA ASP A 489 20.59 30.83 34.37
C ASP A 489 22.08 30.51 34.33
N LEU A 490 22.43 29.25 34.62
CA LEU A 490 23.69 28.67 34.21
C LEU A 490 23.47 28.00 32.86
N PHE A 491 24.24 28.38 31.85
CA PHE A 491 24.07 27.79 30.54
C PHE A 491 25.39 27.56 29.82
N LEU A 492 25.41 26.53 28.97
CA LEU A 492 26.51 26.22 28.08
C LEU A 492 26.19 26.77 26.69
N PRO A 493 26.83 27.87 26.23
CA PRO A 493 26.48 28.49 24.96
C PRO A 493 26.61 27.55 23.76
N ALA A 494 27.57 26.61 23.81
CA ALA A 494 27.77 25.63 22.77
C ALA A 494 26.64 24.59 22.69
N ALA A 495 25.92 24.34 23.79
CA ALA A 495 24.75 23.45 23.84
C ALA A 495 23.46 24.11 23.34
N LEU A 496 23.43 25.44 23.21
CA LEU A 496 22.29 26.18 22.64
C LEU A 496 22.22 26.13 21.10
N ARG A 497 23.17 25.45 20.45
CA ARG A 497 23.15 25.24 19.00
C ARG A 497 22.03 24.27 18.62
N PRO A 498 21.33 24.46 17.48
CA PRO A 498 20.22 23.59 17.08
C PRO A 498 20.60 22.11 17.06
N ALA A 499 21.74 21.74 16.49
CA ALA A 499 22.20 20.36 16.43
C ALA A 499 22.40 19.72 17.83
N ALA A 500 22.93 20.49 18.79
CA ALA A 500 23.13 20.02 20.16
C ALA A 500 21.79 19.84 20.90
N ILE A 501 20.86 20.79 20.75
CA ILE A 501 19.53 20.71 21.36
C ILE A 501 18.76 19.51 20.81
N ILE A 502 18.75 19.32 19.49
CA ILE A 502 18.04 18.21 18.84
C ILE A 502 18.63 16.86 19.28
N ALA A 503 19.97 16.74 19.26
CA ALA A 503 20.65 15.51 19.68
C ALA A 503 20.41 15.20 21.17
N TRP A 504 20.47 16.21 22.05
CA TRP A 504 20.20 16.03 23.48
C TRP A 504 18.74 15.66 23.72
N HIS A 505 17.80 16.35 23.09
CA HIS A 505 16.37 16.11 23.25
C HIS A 505 15.99 14.68 22.85
N ARG A 506 16.56 14.16 21.76
CA ARG A 506 16.41 12.77 21.33
C ARG A 506 16.73 11.78 22.45
N LEU A 507 17.87 11.99 23.13
CA LEU A 507 18.30 11.13 24.23
C LEU A 507 17.48 11.36 25.49
N ALA A 508 17.16 12.62 25.82
CA ALA A 508 16.39 12.98 27.00
C ALA A 508 15.01 12.33 27.03
N ARG A 509 14.34 12.21 25.87
CA ARG A 509 13.04 11.53 25.73
C ARG A 509 13.05 10.05 26.12
N LEU A 510 14.20 9.38 26.09
CA LEU A 510 14.33 7.97 26.51
C LEU A 510 14.27 7.81 28.02
N CYS A 511 14.58 8.88 28.77
CA CYS A 511 14.70 8.85 30.22
C CYS A 511 13.61 9.66 30.94
N THR A 512 13.25 10.82 30.39
CA THR A 512 12.34 11.79 30.99
C THR A 512 11.42 12.40 29.92
N LYS A 513 10.55 13.33 30.32
CA LYS A 513 9.80 14.18 29.39
C LYS A 513 10.52 15.53 29.29
N PRO A 514 11.44 15.73 28.32
CA PRO A 514 12.15 16.98 28.19
C PRO A 514 11.22 18.13 27.78
N ALA A 515 11.72 19.36 27.93
CA ALA A 515 11.09 20.54 27.36
C ALA A 515 10.93 20.38 25.83
N PRO A 516 9.88 20.96 25.22
CA PRO A 516 9.66 20.83 23.79
C PRO A 516 10.84 21.37 22.97
N LEU A 517 11.03 20.82 21.77
CA LEU A 517 12.03 21.34 20.85
C LEU A 517 11.72 22.80 20.45
N PRO A 518 12.75 23.64 20.30
CA PRO A 518 12.57 24.98 19.75
C PRO A 518 12.24 24.92 18.25
N PRO A 519 11.67 25.99 17.67
CA PRO A 519 11.44 26.06 16.23
C PRO A 519 12.78 26.02 15.46
N GLU A 520 12.79 25.41 14.28
CA GLU A 520 14.01 25.22 13.47
C GLU A 520 14.76 26.51 13.17
N SER A 521 14.03 27.61 12.95
CA SER A 521 14.60 28.94 12.69
C SER A 521 15.29 29.57 13.91
N MET A 522 15.18 28.96 15.10
CA MET A 522 15.80 29.41 16.36
C MET A 522 15.58 30.90 16.65
N GLN A 523 14.36 31.36 16.39
CA GLN A 523 13.93 32.75 16.58
C GLN A 523 14.23 33.22 18.01
N PRO A 524 14.62 34.49 18.20
CA PRO A 524 14.86 35.06 19.53
C PRO A 524 13.72 34.83 20.52
N VAL A 525 12.48 35.05 20.07
CA VAL A 525 11.27 35.00 20.87
C VAL A 525 10.31 33.99 20.28
N VAL A 526 9.70 33.20 21.16
CA VAL A 526 8.70 32.19 20.80
C VAL A 526 7.49 32.33 21.72
N HIS A 527 6.29 32.26 21.14
CA HIS A 527 5.03 32.41 21.87
C HIS A 527 4.44 31.04 22.22
N THR A 528 4.99 30.39 23.24
CA THR A 528 4.53 29.07 23.71
C THR A 528 4.22 29.09 25.21
N ARG A 529 3.27 28.25 25.63
CA ARG A 529 2.89 28.10 27.03
C ARG A 529 3.99 27.45 27.88
N LEU A 530 4.70 26.49 27.27
CA LEU A 530 5.87 25.81 27.83
C LEU A 530 7.11 26.33 27.11
N ALA A 531 8.15 26.69 27.87
CA ALA A 531 9.40 27.16 27.30
C ALA A 531 10.12 25.99 26.60
N PRO A 532 10.51 26.14 25.32
CA PRO A 532 11.34 25.15 24.64
C PRO A 532 12.72 24.99 25.27
N ALA A 533 13.40 23.89 24.99
CA ALA A 533 14.78 23.68 25.42
C ALA A 533 15.68 24.84 24.95
N GLY A 534 16.42 25.46 25.88
CA GLY A 534 17.25 26.64 25.61
C GLY A 534 16.55 27.99 25.72
N TYR A 535 15.26 28.03 26.09
CA TYR A 535 14.47 29.25 26.24
C TYR A 535 13.99 29.43 27.68
N ARG A 536 13.85 30.69 28.10
CA ARG A 536 13.28 31.09 29.38
C ARG A 536 11.90 31.70 29.17
N ARG A 537 10.96 31.35 30.05
CA ARG A 537 9.62 31.94 30.06
C ARG A 537 9.63 33.32 30.71
N LEU A 538 9.00 34.29 30.06
CA LEU A 538 8.84 35.68 30.46
C LEU A 538 7.37 36.10 30.31
N GLY A 539 6.53 35.64 31.23
CA GLY A 539 5.09 35.84 31.15
C GLY A 539 4.45 34.98 30.05
N ASN A 540 3.95 35.62 28.99
CA ASN A 540 3.31 34.98 27.83
C ASN A 540 4.27 34.78 26.66
N GLU A 541 5.51 35.24 26.77
CA GLU A 541 6.56 35.09 25.75
C GLU A 541 7.70 34.24 26.32
N THR A 542 8.47 33.63 25.44
CA THR A 542 9.69 32.90 25.82
C THR A 542 10.86 33.44 25.01
N LEU A 543 12.01 33.63 25.64
CA LEU A 543 13.21 34.24 25.05
C LEU A 543 14.38 33.28 25.20
N ARG A 544 15.23 33.17 24.17
CA ARG A 544 16.46 32.38 24.26
C ARG A 544 17.35 32.85 25.42
N VAL A 545 17.93 31.90 26.16
CA VAL A 545 18.69 32.18 27.39
C VAL A 545 19.93 33.04 27.14
N ASP A 546 20.61 32.86 26.01
CA ASP A 546 21.77 33.68 25.62
C ASP A 546 21.40 35.16 25.39
N LEU A 547 20.23 35.42 24.80
CA LEU A 547 19.71 36.77 24.58
C LEU A 547 19.15 37.39 25.86
N ALA A 548 18.50 36.59 26.71
CA ALA A 548 18.05 37.02 28.03
C ALA A 548 19.24 37.51 28.87
N GLU A 549 20.34 36.76 28.89
CA GLU A 549 21.57 37.16 29.58
C GLU A 549 22.18 38.42 28.95
N LYS A 550 22.19 38.54 27.61
CA LYS A 550 22.70 39.74 26.92
C LYS A 550 21.93 41.00 27.32
N LEU A 551 20.60 40.93 27.41
CA LEU A 551 19.75 42.04 27.83
C LEU A 551 19.97 42.43 29.29
N LEU A 552 20.11 41.44 30.19
CA LEU A 552 20.41 41.68 31.60
C LEU A 552 21.81 42.28 31.79
N HIS A 553 22.81 41.77 31.08
CA HIS A 553 24.16 42.30 31.11
C HIS A 553 24.19 43.76 30.63
N ALA A 554 23.46 44.09 29.56
CA ALA A 554 23.31 45.47 29.09
C ALA A 554 22.67 46.37 30.16
N ALA A 555 21.59 45.91 30.81
CA ALA A 555 20.93 46.66 31.89
C ALA A 555 21.86 46.90 33.09
N HIS A 556 22.65 45.90 33.47
CA HIS A 556 23.66 46.03 34.53
C HIS A 556 24.80 46.97 34.14
N ALA A 557 25.23 46.97 32.88
CA ALA A 557 26.25 47.88 32.37
C ALA A 557 25.77 49.33 32.43
N THR A 558 24.56 49.63 31.91
CA THR A 558 23.95 50.97 31.98
C THR A 558 23.82 51.47 33.41
N ARG A 559 23.44 50.60 34.35
CA ARG A 559 23.38 50.92 35.79
C ARG A 559 24.75 51.31 36.35
N THR A 560 25.79 50.56 35.97
CA THR A 560 27.15 50.76 36.49
C THR A 560 27.77 52.05 35.93
N ASP A 561 27.47 52.38 34.67
CA ASP A 561 28.00 53.56 33.99
C ASP A 561 27.34 54.88 34.47
N THR A 562 26.02 54.88 34.61
CA THR A 562 25.26 56.11 34.94
C THR A 562 25.47 56.57 36.39
N LYS A 563 25.94 55.70 37.30
CA LYS A 563 26.07 55.91 38.77
C LYS A 563 24.80 56.42 39.50
N ALA A 564 23.68 56.57 38.80
CA ALA A 564 22.40 56.98 39.37
C ALA A 564 21.69 55.80 40.05
N ARG A 565 20.97 56.07 41.15
CA ARG A 565 20.14 55.06 41.83
C ARG A 565 19.01 54.52 40.95
N ARG A 566 18.51 55.35 40.04
CA ARG A 566 17.43 55.02 39.10
C ARG A 566 17.91 55.29 37.70
N VAL A 567 17.84 54.30 36.83
CA VAL A 567 18.32 54.39 35.45
C VAL A 567 17.20 54.13 34.46
N PHE A 568 17.22 54.85 33.34
CA PHE A 568 16.36 54.54 32.21
C PHE A 568 16.98 53.36 31.43
N LEU A 569 16.17 52.34 31.17
CA LEU A 569 16.56 51.18 30.39
C LEU A 569 15.73 51.17 29.11
N ASP A 570 16.37 51.45 27.98
CA ASP A 570 15.69 51.58 26.69
C ASP A 570 15.22 50.20 26.18
N PRO A 571 13.90 49.99 25.99
CA PRO A 571 13.39 48.74 25.43
C PRO A 571 13.69 48.56 23.93
N ALA A 572 14.33 49.51 23.23
CA ALA A 572 14.63 49.41 21.80
C ALA A 572 15.39 48.12 21.43
N ILE A 573 16.40 47.73 22.22
CA ILE A 573 17.19 46.51 21.99
C ILE A 573 16.33 45.25 22.13
N ALA A 574 15.40 45.25 23.11
CA ALA A 574 14.45 44.15 23.29
C ALA A 574 13.46 44.08 22.12
N ARG A 575 12.94 45.23 21.67
CA ARG A 575 12.02 45.32 20.52
C ARG A 575 12.68 44.88 19.21
N SER A 576 13.97 45.17 19.00
CA SER A 576 14.70 44.67 17.82
C SER A 576 14.88 43.15 17.82
N MET A 577 14.69 42.49 18.97
CA MET A 577 14.66 41.02 19.10
C MET A 577 13.21 40.47 19.09
N ASN A 578 12.23 41.29 18.73
CA ASN A 578 10.80 40.96 18.76
C ASN A 578 10.25 40.63 20.17
N LEU A 579 10.90 41.11 21.24
CA LEU A 579 10.40 40.94 22.60
C LEU A 579 9.48 42.10 22.97
N SER A 580 8.30 41.81 23.53
CA SER A 580 7.40 42.86 24.01
C SER A 580 7.99 43.64 25.18
N THR A 581 7.55 44.89 25.35
CA THR A 581 7.92 45.71 26.50
C THR A 581 7.49 45.08 27.83
N ALA A 582 6.38 44.33 27.84
CA ALA A 582 5.88 43.61 29.01
C ALA A 582 6.80 42.44 29.40
N ALA A 583 7.26 41.65 28.44
CA ALA A 583 8.21 40.56 28.71
C ALA A 583 9.61 41.07 29.01
N TYR A 584 10.06 42.17 28.38
CA TYR A 584 11.29 42.84 28.78
C TYR A 584 11.23 43.32 30.24
N ALA A 585 10.10 43.92 30.64
CA ALA A 585 9.86 44.30 32.03
C ALA A 585 9.78 43.07 32.97
N ALA A 586 9.28 41.93 32.50
CA ALA A 586 9.30 40.68 33.26
C ALA A 586 10.73 40.14 33.44
N LEU A 587 11.56 40.19 32.40
CA LEU A 587 12.99 39.80 32.44
C LEU A 587 13.76 40.66 33.44
N LEU A 588 13.61 41.98 33.35
CA LEU A 588 14.24 42.93 34.28
C LEU A 588 13.81 42.66 35.72
N ARG A 589 12.52 42.41 35.97
CA ARG A 589 12.01 42.04 37.30
C ARG A 589 12.62 40.74 37.81
N ALA A 590 12.70 39.71 36.97
CA ALA A 590 13.37 38.46 37.33
C ALA A 590 14.84 38.71 37.70
N GLY A 591 15.54 39.57 36.95
CA GLY A 591 16.92 40.00 37.23
C GLY A 591 17.12 40.91 38.45
N GLY A 592 16.07 41.22 39.20
CA GLY A 592 16.13 42.05 40.42
C GLY A 592 15.89 43.55 40.20
N PHE A 593 15.51 43.99 38.99
CA PHE A 593 15.14 45.39 38.74
C PHE A 593 13.68 45.65 39.11
N ARG A 594 13.42 46.78 39.77
CA ARG A 594 12.08 47.27 40.14
C ARG A 594 11.75 48.51 39.32
N VAL A 595 10.58 48.51 38.70
CA VAL A 595 10.09 49.63 37.89
C VAL A 595 9.49 50.72 38.78
N HIS A 596 9.82 51.96 38.47
CA HIS A 596 9.22 53.17 39.02
C HIS A 596 8.59 53.96 37.87
N MET A 597 7.27 53.98 37.82
CA MET A 597 6.54 54.79 36.84
C MET A 597 6.72 56.28 37.19
N GLY A 598 6.97 57.10 36.16
CA GLY A 598 7.02 58.55 36.29
C GLY A 598 5.67 59.10 36.74
N ARG A 599 5.68 60.27 37.39
CA ARG A 599 4.41 60.95 37.74
C ARG A 599 3.69 61.38 36.46
N PRO A 600 2.36 61.22 36.37
CA PRO A 600 1.60 61.74 35.24
C PRO A 600 1.76 63.26 35.17
N LEU A 601 1.78 63.81 33.95
CA LEU A 601 1.82 65.25 33.72
C LEU A 601 0.55 65.89 34.31
N PRO A 602 0.66 67.03 35.02
CA PRO A 602 -0.49 67.83 35.43
C PRO A 602 -1.34 68.25 34.22
N GLU A 603 -2.65 68.49 34.41
CA GLU A 603 -3.67 68.79 33.36
C GLU A 603 -3.33 69.93 32.38
N ARG A 604 -2.26 70.71 32.62
CA ARG A 604 -1.84 71.85 31.79
C ARG A 604 -0.35 71.84 31.42
N ALA A 605 0.35 70.73 31.64
CA ALA A 605 1.75 70.58 31.29
C ALA A 605 1.90 69.86 29.94
N TYR A 606 2.63 70.48 29.00
CA TYR A 606 2.93 69.91 27.68
C TYR A 606 4.36 69.36 27.67
N GLY A 607 4.52 68.09 27.26
CA GLY A 607 5.82 67.42 27.16
C GLY A 607 5.67 65.90 27.12
N PRO A 608 6.72 65.15 26.77
CA PRO A 608 6.68 63.69 26.84
C PRO A 608 6.57 63.23 28.31
N PRO A 609 5.75 62.21 28.62
CA PRO A 609 5.67 61.67 29.98
C PRO A 609 7.04 61.16 30.43
N GLN A 610 7.34 61.32 31.71
CA GLN A 610 8.60 60.83 32.28
C GLN A 610 8.71 59.32 32.05
N PRO A 611 9.79 58.82 31.41
CA PRO A 611 9.91 57.41 31.11
C PRO A 611 10.04 56.58 32.40
N PRO A 612 9.66 55.29 32.36
CA PRO A 612 9.82 54.40 33.52
C PRO A 612 11.30 54.26 33.88
N LEU A 613 11.62 54.49 35.15
CA LEU A 613 12.98 54.33 35.68
C LEU A 613 13.09 53.02 36.46
N TRP A 614 14.28 52.43 36.47
CA TRP A 614 14.55 51.14 37.10
C TRP A 614 15.56 51.27 38.24
N ASP A 615 15.27 50.64 39.39
CA ASP A 615 16.17 50.48 40.54
C ASP A 615 16.51 48.99 40.67
N TRP A 616 17.79 48.62 40.74
CA TRP A 616 18.20 47.23 40.94
C TRP A 616 18.41 46.94 42.42
N ARG A 617 17.76 45.88 42.92
CA ARG A 617 18.03 45.33 44.24
C ARG A 617 18.38 43.85 44.12
N PRO A 618 19.43 43.37 44.81
CA PRO A 618 19.72 41.95 44.83
C PRO A 618 18.50 41.22 45.39
N SER A 619 17.98 40.27 44.60
CA SER A 619 16.97 39.34 45.10
C SER A 619 17.59 38.56 46.24
N ARG A 620 17.08 38.74 47.47
CA ARG A 620 17.43 37.84 48.58
C ARG A 620 16.91 36.45 48.19
N PRO A 621 17.69 35.37 48.37
CA PRO A 621 17.12 34.04 48.29
C PRO A 621 15.92 34.01 49.23
N ALA A 622 14.77 33.57 48.73
CA ALA A 622 13.66 33.26 49.62
C ALA A 622 14.23 32.29 50.66
N HIS A 623 14.18 32.66 51.94
CA HIS A 623 14.41 31.70 52.99
C HIS A 623 13.56 30.49 52.63
N THR A 624 14.20 29.35 52.43
CA THR A 624 13.55 28.05 52.50
C THR A 624 12.70 28.14 53.76
N SER A 625 11.38 28.22 53.60
CA SER A 625 10.49 27.95 54.69
C SER A 625 10.88 26.55 55.13
N GLU A 626 11.58 26.45 56.26
CA GLU A 626 11.73 25.17 56.96
C GLU A 626 10.34 24.57 56.96
N THR A 627 10.17 23.49 56.21
CA THR A 627 9.02 22.62 56.37
C THR A 627 9.10 22.16 57.81
N VAL A 628 8.31 22.81 58.67
CA VAL A 628 8.04 22.36 60.03
C VAL A 628 7.72 20.88 59.89
N PRO A 629 8.47 19.97 60.55
CA PRO A 629 8.16 18.55 60.46
C PRO A 629 6.70 18.38 60.87
N PRO A 630 5.90 17.56 60.15
CA PRO A 630 4.53 17.33 60.55
C PRO A 630 4.55 16.88 62.01
N ARG A 631 3.75 17.55 62.86
CA ARG A 631 3.60 17.15 64.26
C ARG A 631 3.29 15.65 64.27
N PRO A 632 3.95 14.84 65.11
CA PRO A 632 3.65 13.42 65.18
C PRO A 632 2.17 13.24 65.48
N ALA A 633 1.49 12.41 64.71
CA ALA A 633 0.07 12.13 64.88
C ALA A 633 -0.13 11.38 66.20
N THR A 634 -0.34 12.11 67.29
CA THR A 634 -0.71 11.54 68.59
C THR A 634 -2.21 11.27 68.60
N GLY A 635 -2.61 10.18 67.96
CA GLY A 635 -3.99 9.68 67.96
C GLY A 635 -3.99 8.18 67.69
N ALA A 636 -4.93 7.45 68.30
CA ALA A 636 -5.01 5.99 68.31
C ALA A 636 -5.08 5.31 66.91
N PHE A 637 -5.17 6.09 65.83
CA PHE A 637 -5.23 5.63 64.45
C PHE A 637 -3.93 5.80 63.65
N ALA A 638 -2.88 6.38 64.22
CA ALA A 638 -1.60 6.57 63.53
C ALA A 638 -0.90 5.25 63.16
N ALA A 639 -1.11 4.18 63.95
CA ALA A 639 -0.55 2.85 63.68
C ALA A 639 -1.20 2.13 62.47
N LEU A 640 -2.36 2.60 61.99
CA LEU A 640 -3.06 1.99 60.86
C LEU A 640 -2.52 2.47 59.50
N ALA A 641 -1.87 3.65 59.46
CA ALA A 641 -1.29 4.19 58.22
C ALA A 641 -0.03 3.43 57.77
N GLU A 642 0.76 2.88 58.71
CA GLU A 642 1.95 2.07 58.38
C GLU A 642 1.60 0.67 57.83
N LEU A 643 0.39 0.17 58.09
CA LEU A 643 -0.08 -1.14 57.62
C LEU A 643 -0.69 -1.12 56.21
N VAL A 644 -1.09 0.05 55.70
CA VAL A 644 -1.66 0.21 54.35
C VAL A 644 -0.60 0.56 53.30
N ALA A 645 0.61 0.98 53.74
CA ALA A 645 1.69 1.41 52.86
C ALA A 645 2.77 0.34 52.59
N ARG A 646 2.52 -0.94 52.91
CA ARG A 646 3.40 -2.06 52.56
C ARG A 646 2.90 -2.83 51.34
#